data_AF-A0A8H6WSK5-F1
#
_entry.id   AF-A0A8H6WSK5-F1
#
_cell.length_a   1.000
_cell.length_b   1.000
_cell.length_c   1.000
_cell.angle_alpha   90.00
_cell.angle_beta   90.00
_cell.angle_gamma   90.00
#
_symmetry.space_group_name_H-M   'P 1'
#
loop_
_entity.id
_entity.type
_entity.pdbx_description
1 polymer ?
#
loop_
_entity_poly.entity_id
_entity_poly.type
_entity_poly.pdbx_seq_one_letter_code
_entity_poly.pdbx_strand_id
1 'polypeptide(L)'
;MALAPRRDGPNAAFVSDNLFVNTPLQFSNPTFLLSPHYLSLPPSSDPATRDLIVTPYNADAFELALSECGITHDRLLWSIPNKLARLPEEKRLKYLTRIDKALDGGKISLRDLQSVHGTLIHVSFIFRNGSSRLPAISNSFASYPDEFATRFLTKTARESLEWWRSRIANPNISRSLALHPLLDVRLVADASTSWGLGGFIGDEWFAMRIIEKEDKEEDIRWLEAVALEIMLLFLLERGIANMRLHMLSDNQTAIGVLRKGRCNRSDRLNRVAACFWEICVYRNITVDFTYIESARNPADSHHCRPNPAQLASSHPLVPPSPSLSQPFPSLSPPASLDMPRISGLSAPLDEATFAGRHCYIRSPLRIPETRPNRVDPSRATLTSPSPLRPFVPAQMRALAWQTPYGTSFLGSRRYLPPSHMALARAAISNSLAKSSKSSYAAGLLRFTQYCDRNSIPESMRMPAEPFLLCCFLADSIGSHGLKSAKNWLNGIAHWHHVNVAIWYGKDLSVKRVLRAVDKDGKFIRPPRGPVSIEHMRCIRDNLDLTTPKGAAYWALSCAAFWGCRRLGELTILSNNAFDPTHDVSRSARTTRSSTAGRSVITIHLPWTKTTGSAGGSLILTSTDDDLCPVRAFDNHMAVNHSPNECTPLFAYRSDNGWIPPVKAPFLAFLCALFRTVKLDQVFGHSFRIGGSVFLLCSGVEPEIVMKIGGWSSTCFLIYWRKLETLIPVALARAWDKQLKAFCTRNDIADEVDAEINFTSLHV
;
A
#
# COMPACT_ATOMS: atom_id res chain seq x y z
N MET A 1 -0.79 -28.63 -58.62
CA MET A 1 -1.91 -27.67 -58.64
C MET A 1 -2.68 -27.79 -57.33
N ALA A 2 -2.83 -26.66 -56.64
CA ALA A 2 -3.67 -26.28 -55.50
C ALA A 2 -4.52 -27.35 -54.76
N LEU A 3 -4.41 -27.39 -53.42
CA LEU A 3 -5.38 -26.80 -52.46
C LEU A 3 -5.04 -27.21 -51.00
N ALA A 4 -5.12 -26.23 -50.09
CA ALA A 4 -5.14 -26.35 -48.62
C ALA A 4 -6.61 -26.29 -48.11
N PRO A 5 -6.94 -26.20 -46.80
CA PRO A 5 -6.40 -26.79 -45.56
C PRO A 5 -7.52 -27.41 -44.66
N ARG A 6 -7.18 -28.06 -43.53
CA ARG A 6 -7.98 -28.02 -42.28
C ARG A 6 -7.13 -28.26 -41.02
N ARG A 7 -7.39 -27.44 -40.01
CA ARG A 7 -6.79 -27.37 -38.66
C ARG A 7 -7.51 -28.32 -37.69
N ASP A 8 -6.81 -28.78 -36.65
CA ASP A 8 -7.30 -28.79 -35.25
C ASP A 8 -6.15 -29.03 -34.24
N GLY A 9 -6.19 -28.33 -33.09
CA GLY A 9 -5.43 -28.62 -31.86
C GLY A 9 -4.47 -27.51 -31.35
N PRO A 10 -4.69 -26.91 -30.16
CA PRO A 10 -3.72 -26.00 -29.55
C PRO A 10 -2.69 -26.78 -28.71
N ASN A 11 -1.50 -26.96 -29.26
CA ASN A 11 -0.31 -27.39 -28.52
C ASN A 11 0.16 -26.28 -27.57
N ALA A 12 0.41 -26.62 -26.31
CA ALA A 12 1.19 -25.80 -25.39
C ALA A 12 2.66 -25.80 -25.86
N ALA A 13 3.10 -24.69 -26.44
CA ALA A 13 4.47 -24.51 -26.90
C ALA A 13 5.44 -24.41 -25.71
N PHE A 14 6.23 -25.46 -25.51
CA PHE A 14 7.53 -25.37 -24.83
C PHE A 14 8.49 -24.53 -25.69
N VAL A 15 9.52 -23.96 -25.07
CA VAL A 15 10.59 -23.21 -25.75
C VAL A 15 11.07 -24.03 -26.96
N SER A 16 10.99 -23.44 -28.15
CA SER A 16 11.35 -24.06 -29.42
C SER A 16 12.77 -24.63 -29.39
N ASP A 17 12.90 -25.90 -29.75
CA ASP A 17 14.09 -26.76 -29.70
C ASP A 17 15.32 -26.34 -30.56
N ASN A 18 15.42 -25.12 -31.10
CA ASN A 18 16.44 -24.80 -32.11
C ASN A 18 17.28 -23.53 -31.88
N LEU A 19 17.48 -23.08 -30.63
CA LEU A 19 18.16 -21.79 -30.37
C LEU A 19 19.64 -21.85 -29.96
N PHE A 20 20.24 -23.02 -29.71
CA PHE A 20 21.63 -23.15 -29.26
C PHE A 20 22.34 -24.39 -29.84
N VAL A 21 23.64 -24.28 -30.19
CA VAL A 21 24.48 -25.39 -30.74
C VAL A 21 25.60 -25.77 -29.77
N ASN A 22 25.82 -27.08 -29.57
CA ASN A 22 26.94 -27.65 -28.81
C ASN A 22 28.15 -27.96 -29.69
N THR A 23 29.37 -27.69 -29.20
CA THR A 23 30.63 -28.09 -29.85
C THR A 23 31.32 -29.21 -29.03
N PRO A 24 31.80 -30.32 -29.63
CA PRO A 24 32.37 -31.45 -28.89
C PRO A 24 33.92 -31.49 -28.94
N LEU A 25 34.58 -31.84 -27.82
CA LEU A 25 35.98 -32.30 -27.79
C LEU A 25 36.18 -33.42 -26.75
N GLN A 26 37.12 -34.34 -27.06
CA GLN A 26 37.27 -35.71 -26.54
C GLN A 26 38.05 -35.89 -25.22
N PHE A 27 37.63 -36.94 -24.49
CA PHE A 27 38.24 -37.82 -23.46
C PHE A 27 39.55 -37.45 -22.71
N SER A 28 39.54 -37.58 -21.37
CA SER A 28 40.18 -38.69 -20.62
C SER A 28 39.99 -38.55 -19.08
N ASN A 29 39.77 -39.68 -18.41
CA ASN A 29 39.69 -39.85 -16.94
C ASN A 29 41.00 -39.40 -16.25
N PRO A 30 41.00 -38.93 -14.97
CA PRO A 30 40.99 -39.89 -13.86
C PRO A 30 40.33 -39.45 -12.53
N THR A 31 40.09 -40.48 -11.73
CA THR A 31 39.73 -40.63 -10.31
C THR A 31 40.66 -39.92 -9.32
N PHE A 32 40.18 -39.41 -8.16
CA PHE A 32 40.84 -39.41 -6.83
C PHE A 32 39.81 -38.94 -5.76
N LEU A 33 39.25 -39.81 -4.92
CA LEU A 33 39.71 -40.29 -3.59
C LEU A 33 39.68 -39.23 -2.48
N LEU A 34 38.67 -39.37 -1.61
CA LEU A 34 38.55 -38.78 -0.28
C LEU A 34 39.51 -39.49 0.70
N SER A 35 40.10 -38.74 1.64
CA SER A 35 40.47 -39.26 2.94
C SER A 35 40.34 -38.19 4.04
N PRO A 36 39.78 -38.51 5.22
CA PRO A 36 39.56 -37.60 6.34
C PRO A 36 40.67 -37.72 7.40
N HIS A 37 40.89 -36.70 8.23
CA HIS A 37 41.12 -36.83 9.68
C HIS A 37 41.48 -35.50 10.38
N TYR A 38 41.31 -35.55 11.70
CA TYR A 38 41.72 -34.65 12.81
C TYR A 38 40.66 -33.65 13.31
N LEU A 39 40.41 -33.52 14.62
CA LEU A 39 40.52 -34.39 15.80
C LEU A 39 39.84 -33.62 16.95
N SER A 40 39.17 -34.35 17.82
CA SER A 40 38.59 -33.96 19.11
C SER A 40 39.62 -33.56 20.19
N LEU A 41 39.16 -32.82 21.22
CA LEU A 41 39.41 -32.94 22.70
C LEU A 41 39.25 -31.55 23.40
N PRO A 42 39.12 -31.42 24.74
CA PRO A 42 38.26 -32.08 25.75
C PRO A 42 37.57 -31.04 26.70
N PRO A 43 36.78 -31.44 27.74
CA PRO A 43 36.00 -30.50 28.56
C PRO A 43 36.81 -29.96 29.76
N SER A 44 36.65 -28.67 30.09
CA SER A 44 37.25 -28.07 31.29
C SER A 44 36.23 -27.89 32.42
N SER A 45 36.60 -28.41 33.58
CA SER A 45 35.97 -28.31 34.89
C SER A 45 36.29 -26.98 35.60
N ASP A 46 35.30 -26.10 35.78
CA ASP A 46 35.35 -25.05 36.80
C ASP A 46 33.93 -24.78 37.37
N PRO A 47 33.66 -25.02 38.68
CA PRO A 47 32.35 -24.82 39.29
C PRO A 47 32.01 -23.38 39.71
N ALA A 48 32.86 -22.37 39.48
CA ALA A 48 32.78 -21.09 40.20
C ALA A 48 32.06 -19.91 39.49
N THR A 49 31.16 -20.14 38.54
CA THR A 49 30.37 -19.02 37.91
C THR A 49 28.87 -19.27 37.88
N ARG A 50 28.37 -20.12 38.78
CA ARG A 50 27.00 -20.65 38.73
C ARG A 50 25.92 -19.90 39.52
N ASP A 51 26.17 -18.70 40.02
CA ASP A 51 25.14 -17.93 40.72
C ASP A 51 25.14 -16.47 40.30
N LEU A 52 24.22 -16.09 39.39
CA LEU A 52 23.30 -14.96 39.61
C LEU A 52 22.22 -14.92 38.51
N ILE A 53 20.97 -14.91 38.98
CA ILE A 53 19.70 -14.59 38.28
C ILE A 53 18.91 -15.79 37.70
N VAL A 54 18.25 -16.49 38.64
CA VAL A 54 16.83 -16.92 38.69
C VAL A 54 16.05 -17.07 37.37
N THR A 55 15.53 -18.29 37.18
CA THR A 55 14.65 -18.80 36.11
C THR A 55 13.23 -18.20 36.13
N PRO A 56 12.41 -18.43 35.09
CA PRO A 56 11.20 -19.20 35.40
C PRO A 56 10.69 -20.13 34.27
N TYR A 57 10.12 -21.26 34.70
CA TYR A 57 9.27 -22.22 33.98
C TYR A 57 9.86 -23.06 32.84
N ASN A 58 10.45 -24.17 33.27
CA ASN A 58 10.38 -25.51 32.68
C ASN A 58 10.39 -25.59 31.15
N ALA A 59 11.60 -25.46 30.57
CA ALA A 59 11.86 -25.61 29.14
C ALA A 59 11.30 -26.93 28.58
N ASP A 60 11.25 -27.99 29.39
CA ASP A 60 10.75 -29.30 28.97
C ASP A 60 9.22 -29.34 28.81
N ALA A 61 8.48 -28.57 29.62
CA ALA A 61 7.03 -28.39 29.45
C ALA A 61 6.69 -27.40 28.31
N PHE A 62 7.57 -26.42 28.08
CA PHE A 62 7.49 -25.45 26.99
C PHE A 62 7.79 -26.09 25.62
N GLU A 63 8.75 -27.01 25.53
CA GLU A 63 9.00 -27.81 24.32
C GLU A 63 7.87 -28.81 24.05
N LEU A 64 7.29 -29.45 25.08
CA LEU A 64 6.13 -30.33 24.91
C LEU A 64 4.91 -29.56 24.38
N ALA A 65 4.63 -28.36 24.91
CA ALA A 65 3.49 -27.54 24.49
C ALA A 65 3.67 -26.92 23.07
N LEU A 66 4.91 -26.63 22.66
CA LEU A 66 5.22 -26.18 21.29
C LEU A 66 5.23 -27.33 20.28
N SER A 67 5.44 -28.58 20.73
CA SER A 67 5.44 -29.75 19.84
C SER A 67 4.07 -30.10 19.26
N GLU A 68 2.97 -29.72 19.94
CA GLU A 68 1.61 -30.16 19.57
C GLU A 68 0.74 -29.12 18.84
N CYS A 69 1.03 -27.81 18.93
CA CYS A 69 0.08 -26.78 18.48
C CYS A 69 0.63 -25.88 17.35
N GLY A 70 0.14 -26.09 16.11
CA GLY A 70 0.33 -25.14 15.02
C GLY A 70 -0.32 -23.78 15.32
N ILE A 71 0.44 -22.69 15.16
CA ILE A 71 -0.03 -21.32 15.46
C ILE A 71 -0.66 -20.71 14.20
N THR A 72 -1.86 -20.12 14.32
CA THR A 72 -2.43 -19.34 13.22
C THR A 72 -2.01 -17.87 13.34
N HIS A 73 -1.21 -17.38 12.39
CA HIS A 73 -0.75 -15.98 12.33
C HIS A 73 -0.82 -15.46 10.89
N ASP A 74 -1.14 -14.18 10.69
CA ASP A 74 -1.33 -13.60 9.35
C ASP A 74 -2.25 -14.42 8.42
N ARG A 75 -3.26 -15.08 9.01
CA ARG A 75 -4.22 -15.94 8.31
C ARG A 75 -3.64 -17.24 7.71
N LEU A 76 -2.39 -17.59 7.98
CA LEU A 76 -1.75 -18.86 7.62
C LEU A 76 -1.56 -19.75 8.86
N LEU A 77 -1.48 -21.07 8.66
CA LEU A 77 -1.06 -22.02 9.70
C LEU A 77 0.47 -22.11 9.71
N TRP A 78 1.08 -21.86 10.85
CA TRP A 78 2.52 -21.94 11.06
C TRP A 78 2.83 -23.12 11.98
N SER A 79 3.61 -24.07 11.48
CA SER A 79 4.24 -25.09 12.31
C SER A 79 5.68 -24.66 12.54
N ILE A 80 5.93 -24.03 13.68
CA ILE A 80 7.26 -23.56 14.08
C ILE A 80 8.25 -24.74 14.23
N PRO A 81 7.89 -25.87 14.88
CA PRO A 81 8.80 -27.01 15.02
C PRO A 81 9.22 -27.59 13.67
N ASN A 82 8.26 -27.75 12.75
CA ASN A 82 8.53 -28.28 11.42
C ASN A 82 9.06 -27.21 10.45
N LYS A 83 9.14 -25.94 10.87
CA LYS A 83 9.46 -24.78 10.02
C LYS A 83 8.61 -24.77 8.75
N LEU A 84 7.30 -25.00 8.87
CA LEU A 84 6.36 -25.02 7.75
C LEU A 84 5.30 -23.91 7.88
N ALA A 85 4.91 -23.34 6.75
CA ALA A 85 3.70 -22.52 6.63
C ALA A 85 2.69 -23.21 5.70
N ARG A 86 1.40 -23.19 6.04
CA ARG A 86 0.30 -23.82 5.30
C ARG A 86 -0.91 -22.90 5.22
N LEU A 87 -1.76 -23.12 4.23
CA LEU A 87 -3.06 -22.47 4.16
C LEU A 87 -4.07 -23.25 5.02
N PRO A 88 -4.78 -22.63 5.99
CA PRO A 88 -5.81 -23.33 6.75
C PRO A 88 -6.93 -23.86 5.84
N GLU A 89 -7.45 -25.04 6.16
CA GLU A 89 -8.45 -25.76 5.34
C GLU A 89 -9.71 -24.92 5.08
N GLU A 90 -10.23 -24.27 6.12
CA GLU A 90 -11.38 -23.36 6.01
C GLU A 90 -11.17 -22.24 4.96
N LYS A 91 -9.94 -21.69 4.91
CA LYS A 91 -9.60 -20.63 3.95
C LYS A 91 -9.33 -21.17 2.57
N ARG A 92 -8.73 -22.35 2.48
CA ARG A 92 -8.53 -23.06 1.21
C ARG A 92 -9.86 -23.27 0.50
N LEU A 93 -10.86 -23.80 1.20
CA LEU A 93 -12.22 -23.97 0.69
C LEU A 93 -12.85 -22.62 0.29
N LYS A 94 -12.77 -21.61 1.16
CA LYS A 94 -13.28 -20.26 0.86
C LYS A 94 -12.64 -19.64 -0.38
N TYR A 95 -11.35 -19.88 -0.62
CA TYR A 95 -10.63 -19.34 -1.76
C TYR A 95 -10.98 -20.11 -3.03
N LEU A 96 -11.14 -21.44 -2.95
CA LEU A 96 -11.67 -22.25 -4.04
C LEU A 96 -13.07 -21.80 -4.45
N THR A 97 -14.00 -21.61 -3.51
CA THR A 97 -15.35 -21.12 -3.82
C THR A 97 -15.31 -19.77 -4.55
N ARG A 98 -14.38 -18.87 -4.19
CA ARG A 98 -14.22 -17.58 -4.87
C ARG A 98 -13.67 -17.72 -6.28
N ILE A 99 -12.71 -18.61 -6.49
CA ILE A 99 -12.14 -18.90 -7.81
C ILE A 99 -13.18 -19.58 -8.70
N ASP A 100 -13.92 -20.55 -8.15
CA ASP A 100 -14.97 -21.27 -8.86
C ASP A 100 -16.09 -20.32 -9.28
N LYS A 101 -16.52 -19.41 -8.40
CA LYS A 101 -17.47 -18.34 -8.75
C LYS A 101 -16.96 -17.42 -9.86
N ALA A 102 -15.65 -17.20 -9.94
CA ALA A 102 -15.06 -16.39 -11.00
C ALA A 102 -14.93 -17.14 -12.33
N LEU A 103 -14.76 -18.47 -12.29
CA LEU A 103 -14.67 -19.34 -13.46
C LEU A 103 -16.03 -19.77 -14.00
N ASP A 104 -17.07 -19.70 -13.16
CA ASP A 104 -18.46 -19.94 -13.53
C ASP A 104 -18.82 -18.99 -14.68
N GLY A 105 -19.20 -19.54 -15.83
CA GLY A 105 -19.02 -18.97 -17.18
C GLY A 105 -19.67 -17.62 -17.51
N GLY A 106 -20.21 -16.91 -16.53
CA GLY A 106 -20.78 -15.58 -16.63
C GLY A 106 -19.76 -14.44 -16.64
N LYS A 107 -20.29 -13.21 -16.62
CA LYS A 107 -19.49 -11.98 -16.51
C LYS A 107 -19.15 -11.72 -15.04
N ILE A 108 -17.89 -11.40 -14.77
CA ILE A 108 -17.41 -11.03 -13.42
C ILE A 108 -17.20 -9.52 -13.31
N SER A 109 -17.57 -8.93 -12.17
CA SER A 109 -17.33 -7.52 -11.88
C SER A 109 -15.85 -7.24 -11.63
N LEU A 110 -15.38 -6.01 -11.90
CA LEU A 110 -14.01 -5.63 -11.58
C LEU A 110 -13.72 -5.78 -10.08
N ARG A 111 -14.67 -5.39 -9.22
CA ARG A 111 -14.57 -5.53 -7.75
C ARG A 111 -14.38 -7.00 -7.32
N ASP A 112 -15.15 -7.91 -7.89
CA ASP A 112 -15.05 -9.34 -7.57
C ASP A 112 -13.74 -9.93 -8.09
N LEU A 113 -13.33 -9.56 -9.31
CA LEU A 113 -12.06 -10.01 -9.89
C LEU A 113 -10.84 -9.48 -9.12
N GLN A 114 -10.89 -8.23 -8.65
CA GLN A 114 -9.88 -7.65 -7.76
C GLN A 114 -9.85 -8.34 -6.39
N SER A 115 -11.01 -8.75 -5.87
CA SER A 115 -11.12 -9.51 -4.62
C SER A 115 -10.47 -10.91 -4.74
N VAL A 116 -10.71 -11.60 -5.86
CA VAL A 116 -10.03 -12.87 -6.20
C VAL A 116 -8.53 -12.63 -6.32
N HIS A 117 -8.10 -11.64 -7.10
CA HIS A 117 -6.68 -11.31 -7.25
C HIS A 117 -5.99 -10.97 -5.93
N GLY A 118 -6.63 -10.20 -5.03
CA GLY A 118 -6.10 -9.89 -3.70
C GLY A 118 -5.96 -11.14 -2.83
N THR A 119 -6.89 -12.08 -2.95
CA THR A 119 -6.81 -13.39 -2.30
C THR A 119 -5.61 -14.19 -2.81
N LEU A 120 -5.39 -14.20 -4.13
CA LEU A 120 -4.27 -14.90 -4.77
C LEU A 120 -2.91 -14.28 -4.45
N ILE A 121 -2.83 -12.95 -4.32
CA ILE A 121 -1.62 -12.26 -3.80
C ILE A 121 -1.27 -12.80 -2.41
N HIS A 122 -2.25 -12.91 -1.51
CA HIS A 122 -1.99 -13.38 -0.15
C HIS A 122 -1.43 -14.81 -0.14
N VAL A 123 -2.02 -15.73 -0.90
CA VAL A 123 -1.55 -17.13 -0.92
C VAL A 123 -0.29 -17.36 -1.74
N SER A 124 0.13 -16.42 -2.58
CA SER A 124 1.41 -16.51 -3.32
C SER A 124 2.64 -16.65 -2.42
N PHE A 125 2.52 -16.29 -1.14
CA PHE A 125 3.55 -16.59 -0.13
C PHE A 125 3.77 -18.10 0.03
N ILE A 126 2.70 -18.91 0.02
CA ILE A 126 2.75 -20.37 0.10
C ILE A 126 3.07 -20.96 -1.28
N PHE A 127 2.37 -20.48 -2.32
CA PHE A 127 2.51 -20.94 -3.70
C PHE A 127 3.43 -19.99 -4.50
N ARG A 128 4.75 -20.06 -4.27
CA ARG A 128 5.71 -19.10 -4.87
C ARG A 128 5.64 -19.06 -6.41
N ASN A 129 5.51 -20.23 -7.03
CA ASN A 129 5.32 -20.40 -8.48
C ASN A 129 4.02 -19.77 -9.02
N GLY A 130 3.04 -19.49 -8.17
CA GLY A 130 1.79 -18.82 -8.56
C GLY A 130 1.93 -17.31 -8.79
N SER A 131 3.01 -16.69 -8.30
CA SER A 131 3.22 -15.24 -8.43
C SER A 131 3.24 -14.78 -9.89
N SER A 132 3.82 -15.57 -10.78
CA SER A 132 3.98 -15.28 -12.22
C SER A 132 2.65 -15.30 -12.99
N ARG A 133 1.61 -15.90 -12.40
CA ARG A 133 0.25 -16.00 -12.97
C ARG A 133 -0.66 -14.85 -12.56
N LEU A 134 -0.28 -14.06 -11.55
CA LEU A 134 -1.05 -12.89 -11.09
C LEU A 134 -1.16 -11.77 -12.15
N PRO A 135 -0.10 -11.44 -12.92
CA PRO A 135 -0.18 -10.42 -13.97
C PRO A 135 -1.29 -10.64 -14.99
N ALA A 136 -1.54 -11.88 -15.42
CA ALA A 136 -2.62 -12.20 -16.36
C ALA A 136 -4.00 -11.77 -15.83
N ILE A 137 -4.21 -11.88 -14.52
CA ILE A 137 -5.44 -11.43 -13.85
C ILE A 137 -5.44 -9.90 -13.72
N SER A 138 -4.36 -9.29 -13.21
CA SER A 138 -4.32 -7.84 -13.00
C SER A 138 -4.34 -7.02 -14.28
N ASN A 139 -3.77 -7.54 -15.38
CA ASN A 139 -3.74 -6.86 -16.67
C ASN A 139 -5.14 -6.77 -17.28
N SER A 140 -6.03 -7.73 -16.95
CA SER A 140 -7.43 -7.67 -17.37
C SER A 140 -8.19 -6.50 -16.75
N PHE A 141 -7.73 -5.92 -15.63
CA PHE A 141 -8.40 -4.80 -14.95
C PHE A 141 -8.52 -3.58 -15.83
N ALA A 142 -7.53 -3.32 -16.69
CA ALA A 142 -7.51 -2.17 -17.58
C ALA A 142 -8.65 -2.19 -18.62
N SER A 143 -9.25 -3.35 -18.87
CA SER A 143 -10.39 -3.46 -19.78
C SER A 143 -11.71 -2.96 -19.18
N TYR A 144 -11.79 -2.81 -17.86
CA TYR A 144 -13.01 -2.41 -17.15
C TYR A 144 -13.11 -0.89 -17.00
N PRO A 145 -14.27 -0.28 -17.29
CA PRO A 145 -14.46 1.17 -17.16
C PRO A 145 -14.63 1.65 -15.71
N ASP A 146 -15.20 0.81 -14.83
CA ASP A 146 -15.43 1.09 -13.41
C ASP A 146 -15.48 -0.21 -12.57
N GLU A 147 -15.56 -0.07 -11.23
CA GLU A 147 -15.49 -1.18 -10.27
C GLU A 147 -16.69 -2.13 -10.30
N PHE A 148 -17.85 -1.69 -10.80
CA PHE A 148 -19.08 -2.48 -10.85
C PHE A 148 -19.35 -3.08 -12.24
N ALA A 149 -18.69 -2.56 -13.28
CA ALA A 149 -18.75 -3.09 -14.62
C ALA A 149 -18.39 -4.59 -14.66
N THR A 150 -19.15 -5.37 -15.42
CA THR A 150 -18.95 -6.81 -15.57
C THR A 150 -18.41 -7.15 -16.96
N ARG A 151 -17.45 -8.07 -17.04
CA ARG A 151 -16.91 -8.59 -18.30
C ARG A 151 -16.61 -10.07 -18.18
N PHE A 152 -16.51 -10.75 -19.32
CA PHE A 152 -15.95 -12.09 -19.39
C PHE A 152 -14.46 -12.06 -19.09
N LEU A 153 -13.97 -13.10 -18.40
CA LEU A 153 -12.54 -13.30 -18.20
C LEU A 153 -11.82 -13.39 -19.55
N THR A 154 -10.71 -12.68 -19.68
CA THR A 154 -9.76 -12.90 -20.78
C THR A 154 -9.22 -14.32 -20.73
N LYS A 155 -8.91 -14.92 -21.88
CA LYS A 155 -8.36 -16.29 -21.98
C LYS A 155 -7.20 -16.55 -21.01
N THR A 156 -6.22 -15.64 -20.97
CA THR A 156 -5.03 -15.75 -20.11
C THR A 156 -5.35 -15.66 -18.60
N ALA A 157 -6.34 -14.83 -18.22
CA ALA A 157 -6.82 -14.74 -16.85
C ALA A 157 -7.58 -16.01 -16.44
N ARG A 158 -8.37 -16.58 -17.34
CA ARG A 158 -9.09 -17.86 -17.13
C ARG A 158 -8.09 -19.01 -16.92
N GLU A 159 -7.13 -19.18 -17.83
CA GLU A 159 -6.08 -20.20 -17.71
C GLU A 159 -5.28 -20.05 -16.39
N SER A 160 -5.01 -18.80 -15.99
CA SER A 160 -4.33 -18.54 -14.71
C SER A 160 -5.18 -18.90 -13.50
N LEU A 161 -6.48 -18.61 -13.52
CA LEU A 161 -7.41 -18.99 -12.45
C LEU A 161 -7.63 -20.50 -12.38
N GLU A 162 -7.67 -21.20 -13.51
CA GLU A 162 -7.75 -22.67 -13.58
C GLU A 162 -6.50 -23.32 -12.98
N TRP A 163 -5.31 -22.76 -13.27
CA TRP A 163 -4.07 -23.20 -12.63
C TRP A 163 -4.09 -22.95 -11.11
N TRP A 164 -4.57 -21.78 -10.67
CA TRP A 164 -4.70 -21.50 -9.23
C TRP A 164 -5.70 -22.45 -8.55
N ARG A 165 -6.80 -22.78 -9.22
CA ARG A 165 -7.78 -23.77 -8.77
C ARG A 165 -7.12 -25.13 -8.55
N SER A 166 -6.35 -25.63 -9.50
CA SER A 166 -5.69 -26.94 -9.39
C SER A 166 -4.65 -26.99 -8.26
N ARG A 167 -3.93 -25.89 -8.01
CA ARG A 167 -2.95 -25.81 -6.92
C ARG A 167 -3.60 -25.69 -5.54
N ILE A 168 -4.60 -24.82 -5.38
CA ILE A 168 -5.27 -24.62 -4.09
C ILE A 168 -6.17 -25.82 -3.74
N ALA A 169 -6.60 -26.60 -4.74
CA ALA A 169 -7.33 -27.84 -4.53
C ALA A 169 -6.56 -28.87 -3.69
N ASN A 170 -5.22 -28.83 -3.67
CA ASN A 170 -4.41 -29.74 -2.89
C ASN A 170 -4.24 -29.23 -1.43
N PRO A 171 -4.76 -29.95 -0.42
CA PRO A 171 -4.68 -29.53 0.99
C PRO A 171 -3.28 -29.70 1.62
N ASN A 172 -2.40 -30.49 1.00
CA ASN A 172 -1.11 -30.86 1.57
C ASN A 172 0.03 -29.90 1.21
N ILE A 173 -0.25 -28.84 0.45
CA ILE A 173 0.80 -27.91 0.03
C ILE A 173 1.23 -27.03 1.20
N SER A 174 2.53 -27.03 1.44
CA SER A 174 3.16 -26.27 2.51
C SER A 174 4.44 -25.63 2.01
N ARG A 175 4.79 -24.49 2.60
CA ARG A 175 6.05 -23.81 2.36
C ARG A 175 7.02 -24.14 3.48
N SER A 176 8.18 -24.68 3.11
CA SER A 176 9.33 -24.77 4.01
C SER A 176 9.87 -23.37 4.34
N LEU A 177 10.20 -23.17 5.60
CA LEU A 177 10.91 -22.05 6.20
C LEU A 177 12.23 -22.53 6.81
N ALA A 178 12.60 -23.80 6.61
CA ALA A 178 13.85 -24.34 7.08
C ALA A 178 15.01 -23.55 6.47
N LEU A 179 15.97 -23.16 7.32
CA LEU A 179 17.20 -22.59 6.85
C LEU A 179 18.03 -23.71 6.25
N HIS A 180 18.04 -23.79 4.92
CA HIS A 180 18.86 -24.73 4.19
C HIS A 180 20.34 -24.31 4.24
N PRO A 181 21.28 -25.27 4.29
CA PRO A 181 22.70 -24.95 4.21
C PRO A 181 22.99 -24.19 2.91
N LEU A 182 23.86 -23.18 3.00
CA LEU A 182 24.33 -22.43 1.84
C LEU A 182 25.21 -23.35 1.00
N LEU A 183 24.92 -23.44 -0.29
CA LEU A 183 25.86 -24.01 -1.25
C LEU A 183 27.03 -23.03 -1.36
N ASP A 184 28.18 -23.42 -0.80
CA ASP A 184 29.40 -22.62 -0.82
C ASP A 184 30.10 -22.74 -2.19
N VAL A 185 29.40 -22.26 -3.21
CA VAL A 185 29.84 -22.26 -4.61
C VAL A 185 29.50 -20.90 -5.20
N ARG A 186 30.45 -20.28 -5.89
CA ARG A 186 30.23 -19.02 -6.59
C ARG A 186 29.28 -19.22 -7.76
N LEU A 187 28.10 -18.60 -7.72
CA LEU A 187 27.10 -18.65 -8.78
C LEU A 187 26.92 -17.26 -9.40
N VAL A 188 27.39 -17.06 -10.63
CA VAL A 188 27.39 -15.74 -11.28
C VAL A 188 26.90 -15.87 -12.72
N ALA A 189 25.88 -15.11 -13.11
CA ALA A 189 25.31 -15.15 -14.46
C ALA A 189 25.31 -13.75 -15.11
N ASP A 190 25.41 -13.73 -16.43
CA ASP A 190 25.32 -12.53 -17.25
C ASP A 190 24.91 -12.89 -18.69
N ALA A 191 24.41 -11.90 -19.42
CA ALA A 191 23.98 -12.05 -20.79
C ALA A 191 24.16 -10.79 -21.65
N SER A 192 24.53 -11.01 -22.90
CA SER A 192 24.74 -10.00 -23.92
C SER A 192 23.81 -10.22 -25.10
N THR A 193 23.12 -9.16 -25.51
CA THR A 193 22.25 -9.15 -26.70
C THR A 193 23.04 -9.31 -28.01
N SER A 194 24.36 -9.08 -27.99
CA SER A 194 25.21 -9.17 -29.18
C SER A 194 25.79 -10.57 -29.43
N TRP A 195 25.87 -11.42 -28.41
CA TRP A 195 26.52 -12.73 -28.49
C TRP A 195 25.70 -13.87 -27.86
N GLY A 196 25.29 -13.75 -26.60
CA GLY A 196 24.70 -14.87 -25.88
C GLY A 196 24.66 -14.68 -24.38
N LEU A 197 24.45 -15.78 -23.66
CA LEU A 197 24.42 -15.82 -22.20
C LEU A 197 25.52 -16.71 -21.65
N GLY A 198 25.89 -16.52 -20.39
CA GLY A 198 26.82 -17.41 -19.72
C GLY A 198 26.84 -17.23 -18.21
N GLY A 199 27.61 -18.08 -17.54
CA GLY A 199 27.77 -17.99 -16.10
C GLY A 199 28.78 -18.98 -15.54
N PHE A 200 29.09 -18.78 -14.26
CA PHE A 200 30.00 -19.60 -13.46
C PHE A 200 29.24 -20.37 -12.40
N ILE A 201 29.64 -21.63 -12.22
CA ILE A 201 29.29 -22.50 -11.10
C ILE A 201 30.61 -22.95 -10.46
N GLY A 202 31.05 -22.20 -9.44
CA GLY A 202 32.36 -22.39 -8.82
C GLY A 202 33.48 -22.00 -9.78
N ASP A 203 34.28 -22.99 -10.16
CA ASP A 203 35.38 -22.87 -11.12
C ASP A 203 35.01 -23.37 -12.52
N GLU A 204 33.78 -23.85 -12.69
CA GLU A 204 33.24 -24.28 -13.99
C GLU A 204 32.39 -23.19 -14.60
N TRP A 205 32.31 -23.16 -15.93
CA TRP A 205 31.57 -22.13 -16.67
C TRP A 205 30.74 -22.73 -17.79
N PHE A 206 29.67 -22.02 -18.15
CA PHE A 206 28.85 -22.30 -19.33
C PHE A 206 28.68 -21.02 -20.16
N ALA A 207 28.59 -21.18 -21.47
CA ALA A 207 28.28 -20.08 -22.38
C ALA A 207 27.48 -20.60 -23.57
N MET A 208 26.42 -19.89 -23.94
CA MET A 208 25.47 -20.31 -24.97
C MET A 208 25.23 -19.15 -25.93
N ARG A 209 25.46 -19.39 -27.23
CA ARG A 209 25.36 -18.38 -28.29
C ARG A 209 23.94 -18.31 -28.86
N ILE A 210 23.39 -17.11 -28.97
CA ILE A 210 22.06 -16.89 -29.56
C ILE A 210 22.13 -17.10 -31.10
N ILE A 211 21.22 -17.91 -31.64
CA ILE A 211 21.18 -18.25 -33.08
C ILE A 211 20.40 -17.22 -33.92
N GLU A 212 19.33 -16.62 -33.38
CA GLU A 212 18.50 -15.64 -34.10
C GLU A 212 18.42 -14.30 -33.34
N LYS A 213 18.69 -13.19 -34.03
CA LYS A 213 18.55 -11.84 -33.48
C LYS A 213 17.13 -11.31 -33.74
N GLU A 214 16.35 -11.10 -32.69
CA GLU A 214 15.24 -10.14 -32.70
C GLU A 214 15.70 -8.85 -31.99
N ASP A 215 15.35 -7.68 -32.53
CA ASP A 215 15.69 -6.38 -31.96
C ASP A 215 14.74 -6.00 -30.79
N LYS A 216 15.29 -5.77 -29.57
CA LYS A 216 15.03 -4.62 -28.65
C LYS A 216 15.69 -4.76 -27.26
N GLU A 217 15.89 -3.65 -26.55
CA GLU A 217 16.38 -3.56 -25.15
C GLU A 217 15.57 -4.37 -24.09
N GLU A 218 14.38 -4.89 -24.41
CA GLU A 218 13.66 -5.82 -23.53
C GLU A 218 14.33 -7.20 -23.46
N ASP A 219 15.19 -7.53 -24.42
CA ASP A 219 15.83 -8.85 -24.52
C ASP A 219 16.96 -9.04 -23.51
N ILE A 220 17.70 -8.01 -23.09
CA ILE A 220 18.82 -8.22 -22.15
C ILE A 220 18.34 -8.69 -20.76
N ARG A 221 17.27 -8.06 -20.26
CA ARG A 221 16.68 -8.43 -18.95
C ARG A 221 16.10 -9.84 -18.97
N TRP A 222 15.55 -10.24 -20.11
CA TRP A 222 15.02 -11.58 -20.32
C TRP A 222 16.16 -12.59 -20.42
N LEU A 223 17.19 -12.31 -21.23
CA LEU A 223 18.36 -13.16 -21.40
C LEU A 223 19.11 -13.39 -20.09
N GLU A 224 19.27 -12.37 -19.25
CA GLU A 224 19.90 -12.55 -17.93
C GLU A 224 19.05 -13.38 -16.96
N ALA A 225 17.73 -13.24 -17.02
CA ALA A 225 16.84 -14.10 -16.25
C ALA A 225 16.92 -15.56 -16.74
N VAL A 226 17.05 -15.78 -18.06
CA VAL A 226 17.28 -17.10 -18.66
C VAL A 226 18.65 -17.66 -18.27
N ALA A 227 19.69 -16.84 -18.20
CA ALA A 227 21.02 -17.27 -17.75
C ALA A 227 20.99 -17.84 -16.32
N LEU A 228 20.24 -17.20 -15.42
CA LEU A 228 20.01 -17.68 -14.06
C LEU A 228 19.15 -18.97 -14.02
N GLU A 229 18.16 -19.11 -14.92
CA GLU A 229 17.37 -20.33 -15.06
C GLU A 229 18.21 -21.52 -15.55
N ILE A 230 19.06 -21.31 -16.56
CA ILE A 230 19.96 -22.33 -17.10
C ILE A 230 20.99 -22.77 -16.05
N MET A 231 21.54 -21.82 -15.29
CA MET A 231 22.40 -22.14 -14.16
C MET A 231 21.68 -23.04 -13.14
N LEU A 232 20.41 -22.76 -12.84
CA LEU A 232 19.61 -23.58 -11.94
C LEU A 232 19.36 -24.99 -12.52
N LEU A 233 19.20 -25.13 -13.83
CA LEU A 233 19.09 -26.43 -14.52
C LEU A 233 20.38 -27.25 -14.42
N PHE A 234 21.55 -26.62 -14.54
CA PHE A 234 22.84 -27.31 -14.30
C PHE A 234 22.97 -27.80 -12.86
N LEU A 235 22.57 -26.98 -11.89
CA LEU A 235 22.56 -27.40 -10.49
C LEU A 235 21.55 -28.53 -10.24
N LEU A 236 20.41 -28.52 -10.94
CA LEU A 236 19.40 -29.57 -10.90
C LEU A 236 19.96 -30.92 -11.40
N GLU A 237 20.73 -30.90 -12.49
CA GLU A 237 21.36 -32.09 -13.06
C GLU A 237 22.44 -32.67 -12.13
N ARG A 238 23.15 -31.81 -11.40
CA ARG A 238 24.10 -32.22 -10.34
C ARG A 238 23.41 -32.76 -9.08
N GLY A 239 22.09 -32.92 -9.10
CA GLY A 239 21.34 -33.45 -7.97
C GLY A 239 21.22 -32.49 -6.78
N ILE A 240 21.48 -31.18 -6.97
CA ILE A 240 21.35 -30.21 -5.88
C ILE A 240 19.87 -30.11 -5.45
N ALA A 241 19.64 -30.33 -4.16
CA ALA A 241 18.33 -30.25 -3.52
C ALA A 241 18.47 -29.86 -2.05
N ASN A 242 17.43 -29.28 -1.46
CA ASN A 242 17.40 -28.89 -0.04
C ASN A 242 18.52 -27.91 0.37
N MET A 243 18.95 -27.03 -0.54
CA MET A 243 20.02 -26.06 -0.32
C MET A 243 19.55 -24.62 -0.50
N ARG A 244 20.32 -23.71 0.08
CA ARG A 244 20.25 -22.27 -0.16
C ARG A 244 21.31 -21.89 -1.20
N LEU A 245 20.92 -21.16 -2.24
CA LEU A 245 21.81 -20.70 -3.30
C LEU A 245 21.99 -19.18 -3.21
N HIS A 246 23.20 -18.70 -3.43
CA HIS A 246 23.48 -17.27 -3.56
C HIS A 246 23.91 -16.96 -5.00
N MET A 247 23.00 -16.37 -5.77
CA MET A 247 23.20 -16.07 -7.20
C MET A 247 23.50 -14.58 -7.41
N LEU A 248 24.50 -14.31 -8.24
CA LEU A 248 24.96 -12.97 -8.60
C LEU A 248 24.60 -12.66 -10.06
N SER A 249 24.10 -11.45 -10.32
CA SER A 249 23.84 -10.91 -11.67
C SER A 249 23.96 -9.38 -11.64
N ASP A 250 24.33 -8.78 -12.76
CA ASP A 250 24.52 -7.34 -12.91
C ASP A 250 23.27 -6.60 -13.44
N ASN A 251 22.12 -7.28 -13.50
CA ASN A 251 20.85 -6.63 -13.80
C ASN A 251 19.86 -6.71 -12.66
N GLN A 252 19.76 -5.58 -11.99
CA GLN A 252 18.79 -5.37 -10.91
C GLN A 252 17.34 -5.62 -11.34
N THR A 253 17.04 -5.48 -12.64
CA THR A 253 15.68 -5.72 -13.16
C THR A 253 15.39 -7.21 -13.28
N ALA A 254 16.32 -8.01 -13.80
CA ALA A 254 16.19 -9.47 -13.86
C ALA A 254 16.10 -10.07 -12.45
N ILE A 255 17.00 -9.65 -11.55
CA ILE A 255 16.95 -9.98 -10.11
C ILE A 255 15.61 -9.59 -9.50
N GLY A 256 15.12 -8.39 -9.80
CA GLY A 256 13.86 -7.88 -9.27
C GLY A 256 12.64 -8.69 -9.69
N VAL A 257 12.65 -9.23 -10.92
CA VAL A 257 11.58 -10.08 -11.46
C VAL A 257 11.62 -11.46 -10.82
N LEU A 258 12.79 -12.12 -10.78
CA LEU A 258 12.92 -13.45 -10.18
C LEU A 258 12.64 -13.42 -8.68
N ARG A 259 13.15 -12.41 -7.95
CA ARG A 259 12.88 -12.23 -6.52
C ARG A 259 11.39 -12.05 -6.21
N LYS A 260 10.65 -11.32 -7.06
CA LYS A 260 9.19 -11.14 -6.91
C LYS A 260 8.38 -12.29 -7.51
N GLY A 261 9.00 -13.14 -8.32
CA GLY A 261 8.36 -14.20 -9.10
C GLY A 261 7.38 -13.68 -10.16
N ARG A 262 7.41 -12.38 -10.53
CA ARG A 262 6.46 -11.80 -11.50
C ARG A 262 6.91 -10.46 -12.12
N CYS A 263 6.41 -10.19 -13.31
CA CYS A 263 6.54 -8.95 -14.08
C CYS A 263 5.18 -8.56 -14.69
N ASN A 264 4.71 -7.33 -14.45
CA ASN A 264 3.40 -6.90 -14.97
C ASN A 264 3.40 -6.59 -16.48
N ARG A 265 4.58 -6.38 -17.07
CA ARG A 265 4.73 -5.82 -18.43
C ARG A 265 5.31 -6.81 -19.45
N SER A 266 5.75 -8.00 -19.03
CA SER A 266 6.41 -8.96 -19.92
C SER A 266 6.02 -10.40 -19.58
N ASP A 267 5.33 -11.05 -20.52
CA ASP A 267 4.94 -12.47 -20.41
C ASP A 267 6.15 -13.41 -20.58
N ARG A 268 7.15 -13.03 -21.39
CA ARG A 268 8.41 -13.79 -21.57
C ARG A 268 9.13 -13.95 -20.22
N LEU A 269 9.25 -12.86 -19.46
CA LEU A 269 9.85 -12.86 -18.11
C LEU A 269 9.01 -13.61 -17.07
N ASN A 270 7.67 -13.57 -17.18
CA ASN A 270 6.80 -14.36 -16.30
C ASN A 270 6.97 -15.87 -16.53
N ARG A 271 7.22 -16.31 -17.77
CA ARG A 271 7.50 -17.72 -18.08
C ARG A 271 8.79 -18.20 -17.41
N VAL A 272 9.88 -17.44 -17.59
CA VAL A 272 11.17 -17.71 -16.93
C VAL A 272 11.01 -17.79 -15.41
N ALA A 273 10.34 -16.79 -14.80
CA ALA A 273 10.09 -16.80 -13.36
C ALA A 273 9.22 -17.99 -12.92
N ALA A 274 8.25 -18.42 -13.73
CA ALA A 274 7.44 -19.60 -13.45
C ALA A 274 8.28 -20.87 -13.42
N CYS A 275 9.07 -21.12 -14.47
CA CYS A 275 9.96 -22.28 -14.57
C CYS A 275 10.99 -22.30 -13.45
N PHE A 276 11.66 -21.15 -13.21
CA PHE A 276 12.65 -20.98 -12.15
C PHE A 276 12.10 -21.39 -10.77
N TRP A 277 10.92 -20.88 -10.41
CA TRP A 277 10.32 -21.19 -9.11
C TRP A 277 9.69 -22.59 -9.04
N GLU A 278 9.24 -23.17 -10.16
CA GLU A 278 8.81 -24.59 -10.20
C GLU A 278 10.00 -25.52 -9.87
N ILE A 279 11.18 -25.27 -10.46
CA ILE A 279 12.40 -26.04 -10.15
C ILE A 279 12.79 -25.86 -8.68
N CYS A 280 12.77 -24.62 -8.18
CA CYS A 280 13.08 -24.35 -6.78
C CYS A 280 12.12 -25.06 -5.81
N VAL A 281 10.82 -25.07 -6.12
CA VAL A 281 9.83 -25.78 -5.30
C VAL A 281 10.05 -27.30 -5.38
N TYR A 282 10.29 -27.83 -6.58
CA TYR A 282 10.50 -29.26 -6.81
C TYR A 282 11.73 -29.81 -6.07
N ARG A 283 12.83 -29.05 -6.00
CA ARG A 283 14.06 -29.43 -5.29
C ARG A 283 14.19 -28.84 -3.89
N ASN A 284 13.16 -28.15 -3.40
CA ASN A 284 13.17 -27.47 -2.10
C ASN A 284 14.40 -26.53 -1.94
N ILE A 285 14.68 -25.74 -2.97
CA ILE A 285 15.79 -24.80 -3.05
C ILE A 285 15.31 -23.39 -2.67
N THR A 286 16.09 -22.69 -1.87
CA THR A 286 15.92 -21.26 -1.61
C THR A 286 17.00 -20.46 -2.31
N VAL A 287 16.65 -19.39 -3.02
CA VAL A 287 17.62 -18.58 -3.77
C VAL A 287 17.64 -17.16 -3.25
N ASP A 288 18.83 -16.65 -2.96
CA ASP A 288 19.11 -15.24 -2.73
C ASP A 288 19.85 -14.64 -3.90
N PHE A 289 19.32 -13.53 -4.40
CA PHE A 289 19.93 -12.80 -5.50
C PHE A 289 20.68 -11.58 -4.98
N THR A 290 21.90 -11.36 -5.45
CA THR A 290 22.70 -10.17 -5.15
C THR A 290 23.15 -9.50 -6.43
N TYR A 291 23.07 -8.16 -6.44
CA TYR A 291 23.57 -7.37 -7.55
C TYR A 291 25.10 -7.32 -7.49
N ILE A 292 25.76 -7.54 -8.63
CA ILE A 292 27.20 -7.31 -8.82
C ILE A 292 27.39 -6.23 -9.90
N GLU A 293 28.38 -5.34 -9.74
CA GLU A 293 28.71 -4.37 -10.78
C GLU A 293 29.34 -5.10 -11.98
N SER A 294 28.94 -4.77 -13.23
CA SER A 294 29.42 -5.46 -14.45
C SER A 294 30.94 -5.53 -14.54
N ALA A 295 31.65 -4.44 -14.21
CA ALA A 295 33.12 -4.40 -14.20
C ALA A 295 33.78 -5.37 -13.19
N ARG A 296 33.02 -5.89 -12.23
CA ARG A 296 33.44 -6.87 -11.23
C ARG A 296 32.80 -8.24 -11.46
N ASN A 297 32.01 -8.38 -12.51
CA ASN A 297 31.31 -9.60 -12.86
C ASN A 297 32.25 -10.52 -13.63
N PRO A 298 32.72 -11.64 -13.04
CA PRO A 298 33.60 -12.56 -13.75
C PRO A 298 32.94 -13.18 -14.99
N ALA A 299 31.60 -13.17 -15.09
CA ALA A 299 30.90 -13.65 -16.28
C ALA A 299 31.02 -12.68 -17.48
N ASP A 300 31.18 -11.37 -17.24
CA ASP A 300 31.23 -10.31 -18.27
C ASP A 300 32.36 -10.54 -19.30
N SER A 301 33.52 -11.02 -18.86
CA SER A 301 34.66 -11.31 -19.76
C SER A 301 34.41 -12.47 -20.74
N HIS A 302 33.44 -13.35 -20.48
CA HIS A 302 33.21 -14.57 -21.26
C HIS A 302 32.10 -14.45 -22.32
N HIS A 303 31.41 -13.31 -22.40
CA HIS A 303 30.38 -13.06 -23.42
C HIS A 303 30.92 -12.32 -24.67
N CYS A 304 32.15 -11.80 -24.61
CA CYS A 304 32.73 -10.99 -25.70
C CYS A 304 33.72 -11.71 -26.63
N ARG A 305 34.18 -12.91 -26.28
CA ARG A 305 34.98 -13.89 -27.06
C ARG A 305 35.81 -14.65 -26.01
N PRO A 306 35.68 -15.98 -25.86
CA PRO A 306 36.51 -16.69 -24.89
C PRO A 306 37.99 -16.51 -25.25
N ASN A 307 38.78 -15.95 -24.33
CA ASN A 307 40.23 -15.79 -24.50
C ASN A 307 40.91 -17.14 -24.22
N PRO A 308 41.62 -17.76 -25.18
CA PRO A 308 42.17 -19.12 -25.03
C PRO A 308 43.12 -19.28 -23.82
N ALA A 309 43.79 -18.20 -23.40
CA ALA A 309 44.72 -18.23 -22.27
C ALA A 309 44.03 -18.32 -20.88
N GLN A 310 42.78 -17.85 -20.75
CA GLN A 310 41.98 -17.97 -19.51
C GLN A 310 41.21 -19.29 -19.43
N LEU A 311 40.97 -19.93 -20.57
CA LEU A 311 40.33 -21.25 -20.67
C LEU A 311 41.23 -22.41 -20.21
N ALA A 312 42.54 -22.19 -20.08
CA ALA A 312 43.49 -23.22 -19.71
C ALA A 312 43.43 -23.62 -18.22
N SER A 313 42.73 -22.87 -17.37
CA SER A 313 42.66 -23.09 -15.91
C SER A 313 41.28 -23.47 -15.36
N SER A 314 40.26 -23.67 -16.21
CA SER A 314 38.86 -23.92 -15.79
C SER A 314 38.11 -24.83 -16.77
N HIS A 315 37.36 -25.80 -16.25
CA HIS A 315 36.68 -26.82 -17.06
C HIS A 315 35.31 -26.34 -17.60
N PRO A 316 35.00 -26.56 -18.90
CA PRO A 316 33.71 -26.20 -19.49
C PRO A 316 32.60 -27.18 -19.09
N LEU A 317 31.38 -26.67 -18.85
CA LEU A 317 30.20 -27.49 -18.65
C LEU A 317 29.57 -27.91 -19.98
N VAL A 318 29.34 -29.21 -20.14
CA VAL A 318 28.54 -29.75 -21.24
C VAL A 318 27.06 -29.65 -20.86
N PRO A 319 26.19 -29.04 -21.68
CA PRO A 319 24.76 -28.98 -21.40
C PRO A 319 24.12 -30.37 -21.46
N PRO A 320 23.07 -30.62 -20.66
CA PRO A 320 22.39 -31.92 -20.63
C PRO A 320 21.87 -32.31 -22.01
N SER A 321 22.10 -33.56 -22.41
CA SER A 321 21.38 -34.16 -23.54
C SER A 321 19.94 -34.47 -23.10
N PRO A 322 18.90 -34.21 -23.92
CA PRO A 322 17.52 -34.46 -23.53
C PRO A 322 17.21 -35.97 -23.59
N SER A 323 17.56 -36.75 -22.57
CA SER A 323 17.01 -38.09 -22.36
C SER A 323 15.70 -37.97 -21.58
N LEU A 324 14.64 -37.53 -22.26
CA LEU A 324 13.26 -37.60 -21.77
C LEU A 324 12.74 -39.03 -21.91
N SER A 325 13.02 -39.87 -20.93
CA SER A 325 12.39 -41.19 -20.81
C SER A 325 12.19 -41.60 -19.36
N GLN A 326 11.60 -40.72 -18.55
CA GLN A 326 10.76 -41.16 -17.43
C GLN A 326 9.49 -40.32 -17.36
N PRO A 327 8.31 -40.89 -17.69
CA PRO A 327 7.04 -40.22 -17.46
C PRO A 327 6.76 -40.12 -15.95
N PHE A 328 6.34 -38.94 -15.51
CA PHE A 328 5.74 -38.75 -14.18
C PHE A 328 4.51 -39.66 -14.01
N PRO A 329 4.25 -40.25 -12.83
CA PRO A 329 3.08 -41.11 -12.62
C PRO A 329 1.78 -40.30 -12.73
N SER A 330 0.92 -40.65 -13.68
CA SER A 330 -0.44 -40.14 -13.78
C SER A 330 -1.33 -40.79 -12.71
N LEU A 331 -1.90 -40.01 -11.81
CA LEU A 331 -3.01 -40.44 -10.96
C LEU A 331 -4.30 -40.46 -11.81
N SER A 332 -4.94 -41.62 -11.87
CA SER A 332 -6.15 -41.91 -12.64
C SER A 332 -7.36 -41.10 -12.17
N PRO A 333 -8.27 -40.68 -13.07
CA PRO A 333 -9.55 -40.08 -12.70
C PRO A 333 -10.56 -41.15 -12.26
N PRO A 334 -11.41 -40.90 -11.24
CA PRO A 334 -12.56 -41.75 -10.96
C PRO A 334 -13.71 -41.47 -11.95
N ALA A 335 -14.55 -42.49 -12.09
CA ALA A 335 -15.52 -42.73 -13.14
C ALA A 335 -16.65 -41.69 -13.29
N SER A 336 -17.16 -41.64 -14.52
CA SER A 336 -18.35 -40.93 -15.02
C SER A 336 -19.61 -41.19 -14.20
N LEU A 337 -20.33 -40.11 -13.86
CA LEU A 337 -21.75 -40.13 -13.51
C LEU A 337 -22.51 -39.24 -14.50
N ASP A 338 -23.51 -39.84 -15.13
CA ASP A 338 -24.39 -39.26 -16.14
C ASP A 338 -25.18 -38.04 -15.62
N MET A 339 -25.27 -37.00 -16.45
CA MET A 339 -26.20 -35.89 -16.26
C MET A 339 -27.51 -36.15 -17.04
N PRO A 340 -28.69 -35.95 -16.43
CA PRO A 340 -29.93 -35.98 -17.16
C PRO A 340 -30.12 -34.71 -18.00
N ARG A 341 -30.53 -34.90 -19.26
CA ARG A 341 -31.05 -33.85 -20.14
C ARG A 341 -32.32 -33.25 -19.56
N ILE A 342 -32.40 -31.92 -19.47
CA ILE A 342 -33.69 -31.21 -19.48
C ILE A 342 -33.64 -30.12 -20.54
N SER A 343 -34.46 -30.35 -21.56
CA SER A 343 -34.85 -29.43 -22.62
C SER A 343 -35.84 -28.40 -22.07
N GLY A 344 -35.76 -27.14 -22.51
CA GLY A 344 -36.76 -26.13 -22.17
C GLY A 344 -36.38 -24.73 -22.63
N LEU A 345 -36.53 -24.48 -23.93
CA LEU A 345 -36.54 -23.15 -24.54
C LEU A 345 -37.79 -22.39 -24.10
N SER A 346 -37.65 -21.14 -23.66
CA SER A 346 -38.67 -20.11 -23.80
C SER A 346 -38.02 -18.74 -24.11
N ALA A 347 -38.73 -17.97 -24.93
CA ALA A 347 -38.26 -16.89 -25.80
C ALA A 347 -37.93 -15.55 -25.07
N PRO A 348 -37.20 -14.62 -25.73
CA PRO A 348 -36.75 -13.37 -25.12
C PRO A 348 -37.87 -12.32 -25.06
N LEU A 349 -38.00 -11.64 -23.91
CA LEU A 349 -38.85 -10.47 -23.75
C LEU A 349 -38.04 -9.18 -23.91
N ASP A 350 -38.29 -8.54 -25.05
CA ASP A 350 -38.33 -7.12 -25.40
C ASP A 350 -37.46 -6.07 -24.66
N GLU A 351 -36.68 -5.35 -25.47
CA GLU A 351 -35.64 -4.38 -25.11
C GLU A 351 -36.14 -2.92 -25.13
N ALA A 352 -37.44 -2.69 -24.87
CA ALA A 352 -38.09 -1.40 -25.11
C ALA A 352 -38.67 -0.66 -23.88
N THR A 353 -38.47 -1.15 -22.65
CA THR A 353 -39.17 -0.59 -21.47
C THR A 353 -38.27 0.01 -20.37
N PHE A 354 -36.97 0.19 -20.62
CA PHE A 354 -36.04 0.76 -19.62
C PHE A 354 -35.62 2.23 -19.86
N ALA A 355 -36.07 2.84 -20.96
CA ALA A 355 -35.77 4.24 -21.30
C ALA A 355 -36.91 5.18 -20.89
N GLY A 356 -37.20 5.28 -19.59
CA GLY A 356 -38.33 6.12 -19.17
C GLY A 356 -38.53 6.26 -17.68
N ARG A 357 -37.54 6.78 -16.94
CA ARG A 357 -37.72 7.55 -15.70
C ARG A 357 -36.38 8.09 -15.21
N HIS A 358 -36.37 9.39 -14.85
CA HIS A 358 -35.24 10.20 -14.35
C HIS A 358 -34.35 10.91 -15.38
N CYS A 359 -34.96 11.76 -16.22
CA CYS A 359 -34.29 12.94 -16.74
C CYS A 359 -34.86 14.18 -16.03
N TYR A 360 -34.26 14.58 -14.89
CA TYR A 360 -34.48 15.91 -14.34
C TYR A 360 -33.49 16.86 -15.02
N ILE A 361 -34.01 17.63 -15.98
CA ILE A 361 -33.33 18.76 -16.60
C ILE A 361 -33.03 19.79 -15.50
N ARG A 362 -31.76 19.88 -15.06
CA ARG A 362 -31.29 21.01 -14.24
C ARG A 362 -31.02 22.19 -15.16
N SER A 363 -31.66 23.31 -14.83
CA SER A 363 -31.46 24.65 -15.41
C SER A 363 -29.99 25.08 -15.42
N PRO A 364 -29.59 26.01 -16.32
CA PRO A 364 -28.20 26.42 -16.49
C PRO A 364 -27.62 26.95 -15.18
N LEU A 365 -26.46 26.40 -14.80
CA LEU A 365 -25.68 26.80 -13.62
C LEU A 365 -25.33 28.29 -13.71
N ARG A 366 -26.04 29.13 -12.93
CA ARG A 366 -25.67 30.52 -12.69
C ARG A 366 -24.31 30.54 -11.97
N ILE A 367 -23.31 31.15 -12.59
CA ILE A 367 -22.04 31.50 -11.97
C ILE A 367 -22.37 32.44 -10.78
N PRO A 368 -21.98 32.12 -9.54
CA PRO A 368 -22.20 33.03 -8.43
C PRO A 368 -21.38 34.31 -8.63
N GLU A 369 -22.06 35.45 -8.78
CA GLU A 369 -21.45 36.77 -8.69
C GLU A 369 -20.90 36.95 -7.27
N THR A 370 -19.64 36.59 -7.05
CA THR A 370 -18.93 36.94 -5.83
C THR A 370 -18.25 38.28 -6.09
N ARG A 371 -18.80 39.35 -5.50
CA ARG A 371 -18.12 40.65 -5.47
C ARG A 371 -16.74 40.48 -4.85
N PRO A 372 -15.65 40.90 -5.52
CA PRO A 372 -14.31 40.78 -4.97
C PRO A 372 -14.20 41.68 -3.73
N ASN A 373 -13.87 41.10 -2.57
CA ASN A 373 -13.42 41.87 -1.43
C ASN A 373 -12.18 42.67 -1.87
N ARG A 374 -12.18 43.99 -1.64
CA ARG A 374 -11.01 44.86 -1.79
C ARG A 374 -9.85 44.24 -1.01
N VAL A 375 -8.85 43.73 -1.72
CA VAL A 375 -7.58 43.34 -1.10
C VAL A 375 -6.67 44.55 -1.15
N ASP A 376 -6.18 44.92 0.02
CA ASP A 376 -5.17 45.95 0.23
C ASP A 376 -3.91 45.68 -0.63
N PRO A 377 -3.50 46.59 -1.52
CA PRO A 377 -2.32 46.42 -2.39
C PRO A 377 -0.99 46.30 -1.63
N SER A 378 -0.95 46.70 -0.36
CA SER A 378 0.31 46.92 0.38
C SER A 378 1.05 45.67 0.86
N ARG A 379 0.47 44.46 0.72
CA ARG A 379 1.08 43.20 1.20
C ARG A 379 1.31 42.11 0.14
N ALA A 380 1.06 42.41 -1.13
CA ALA A 380 1.37 41.48 -2.22
C ALA A 380 2.82 41.67 -2.68
N THR A 381 3.73 40.78 -2.26
CA THR A 381 5.02 40.55 -2.96
C THR A 381 4.72 40.20 -4.43
N LEU A 382 4.78 41.24 -5.26
CA LEU A 382 4.20 41.32 -6.60
C LEU A 382 4.82 40.29 -7.56
N THR A 383 3.98 39.47 -8.16
CA THR A 383 4.23 38.97 -9.51
C THR A 383 4.25 40.16 -10.47
N SER A 384 5.09 40.14 -11.51
CA SER A 384 5.08 41.18 -12.54
C SER A 384 3.66 41.33 -13.11
N PRO A 385 3.11 42.56 -13.23
CA PRO A 385 1.78 42.77 -13.78
C PRO A 385 1.68 42.12 -15.16
N SER A 386 0.72 41.22 -15.33
CA SER A 386 0.49 40.53 -16.60
C SER A 386 -1.01 40.43 -16.85
N PRO A 387 -1.49 40.76 -18.07
CA PRO A 387 -2.91 40.61 -18.43
C PRO A 387 -3.35 39.13 -18.39
N LEU A 388 -2.41 38.20 -18.49
CA LEU A 388 -2.67 36.76 -18.42
C LEU A 388 -2.78 36.26 -16.96
N ARG A 389 -2.42 37.07 -15.96
CA ARG A 389 -2.46 36.69 -14.54
C ARG A 389 -3.16 37.77 -13.70
N PRO A 390 -4.48 37.95 -13.88
CA PRO A 390 -5.23 38.96 -13.14
C PRO A 390 -5.19 38.70 -11.62
N PHE A 391 -5.36 39.77 -10.85
CA PHE A 391 -5.45 39.69 -9.40
C PHE A 391 -6.78 39.04 -8.99
N VAL A 392 -6.70 37.80 -8.48
CA VAL A 392 -7.87 37.00 -8.08
C VAL A 392 -7.62 36.28 -6.75
N PRO A 393 -8.68 35.89 -6.01
CA PRO A 393 -8.54 35.04 -4.84
C PRO A 393 -7.74 33.77 -5.15
N ALA A 394 -6.97 33.26 -4.17
CA ALA A 394 -6.06 32.12 -4.38
C ALA A 394 -6.76 30.93 -5.06
N GLN A 395 -7.94 30.56 -4.59
CA GLN A 395 -8.74 29.45 -5.14
C GLN A 395 -9.11 29.58 -6.63
N MET A 396 -9.08 30.79 -7.20
CA MET A 396 -9.41 31.07 -8.59
C MET A 396 -8.19 31.12 -9.52
N ARG A 397 -6.97 31.19 -8.98
CA ARG A 397 -5.75 31.39 -9.79
C ARG A 397 -5.57 30.34 -10.88
N ALA A 398 -5.79 29.06 -10.57
CA ALA A 398 -5.63 27.99 -11.56
C ALA A 398 -6.62 28.10 -12.75
N LEU A 399 -7.78 28.73 -12.55
CA LEU A 399 -8.79 28.93 -13.60
C LEU A 399 -8.57 30.26 -14.35
N ALA A 400 -8.24 31.32 -13.62
CA ALA A 400 -8.12 32.67 -14.14
C ALA A 400 -6.77 32.97 -14.79
N TRP A 401 -5.69 32.35 -14.32
CA TRP A 401 -4.35 32.57 -14.87
C TRP A 401 -4.15 31.74 -16.13
N GLN A 402 -3.66 32.40 -17.18
CA GLN A 402 -3.48 31.89 -18.52
C GLN A 402 -2.01 31.97 -18.96
N THR A 403 -1.72 31.38 -20.10
CA THR A 403 -0.48 31.54 -20.87
C THR A 403 -0.84 31.69 -22.36
N PRO A 404 0.09 32.14 -23.22
CA PRO A 404 -0.11 32.12 -24.67
C PRO A 404 -0.54 30.74 -25.19
N TYR A 405 -0.01 29.66 -24.59
CA TYR A 405 -0.45 28.29 -24.89
C TYR A 405 -1.93 28.09 -24.52
N GLY A 406 -2.36 28.44 -23.32
CA GLY A 406 -3.75 28.27 -22.88
C GLY A 406 -4.74 29.06 -23.73
N THR A 407 -4.40 30.31 -24.08
CA THR A 407 -5.23 31.15 -24.96
C THR A 407 -5.29 30.60 -26.38
N SER A 408 -4.14 30.19 -26.95
CA SER A 408 -4.10 29.57 -28.28
C SER A 408 -4.83 28.24 -28.32
N PHE A 409 -4.70 27.44 -27.26
CA PHE A 409 -5.36 26.14 -27.14
C PHE A 409 -6.87 26.33 -27.17
N LEU A 410 -7.42 27.23 -26.36
CA LEU A 410 -8.87 27.52 -26.38
C LEU A 410 -9.29 28.16 -27.70
N GLY A 411 -8.48 29.07 -28.24
CA GLY A 411 -8.73 29.75 -29.51
C GLY A 411 -8.79 28.84 -30.73
N SER A 412 -8.14 27.67 -30.69
CA SER A 412 -8.17 26.69 -31.79
C SER A 412 -9.33 25.70 -31.70
N ARG A 413 -10.08 25.65 -30.58
CA ARG A 413 -11.30 24.81 -30.42
C ARG A 413 -12.58 25.62 -30.64
N ARG A 414 -12.61 26.45 -31.68
CA ARG A 414 -13.82 27.24 -32.02
C ARG A 414 -15.04 26.38 -32.35
N TYR A 415 -14.85 25.10 -32.65
CA TYR A 415 -15.92 24.12 -32.85
C TYR A 415 -16.69 23.79 -31.56
N LEU A 416 -16.19 24.18 -30.37
CA LEU A 416 -16.90 24.04 -29.10
C LEU A 416 -17.44 25.39 -28.62
N PRO A 417 -18.68 25.44 -28.08
CA PRO A 417 -19.20 26.66 -27.47
C PRO A 417 -18.29 27.15 -26.32
N PRO A 418 -17.98 28.47 -26.24
CA PRO A 418 -17.16 29.01 -25.16
C PRO A 418 -17.70 28.72 -23.75
N SER A 419 -19.03 28.69 -23.60
CA SER A 419 -19.72 28.33 -22.35
C SER A 419 -19.41 26.89 -21.92
N HIS A 420 -19.37 25.94 -22.85
CA HIS A 420 -19.05 24.53 -22.57
C HIS A 420 -17.57 24.36 -22.21
N MET A 421 -16.67 25.06 -22.91
CA MET A 421 -15.25 25.06 -22.55
C MET A 421 -15.00 25.64 -21.16
N ALA A 422 -15.68 26.75 -20.82
CA ALA A 422 -15.60 27.34 -19.49
C ALA A 422 -16.16 26.40 -18.41
N LEU A 423 -17.29 25.74 -18.68
CA LEU A 423 -17.89 24.75 -17.78
C LEU A 423 -16.96 23.56 -17.55
N ALA A 424 -16.33 23.02 -18.60
CA ALA A 424 -15.39 21.91 -18.48
C ALA A 424 -14.17 22.29 -17.62
N ARG A 425 -13.57 23.46 -17.86
CA ARG A 425 -12.43 23.95 -17.04
C ARG A 425 -12.84 24.20 -15.58
N ALA A 426 -14.02 24.76 -15.37
CA ALA A 426 -14.58 24.94 -14.03
C ALA A 426 -14.82 23.59 -13.34
N ALA A 427 -15.32 22.57 -14.05
CA ALA A 427 -15.49 21.22 -13.52
C ALA A 427 -14.15 20.59 -13.12
N ILE A 428 -13.11 20.70 -13.95
CA ILE A 428 -11.76 20.22 -13.62
C ILE A 428 -11.23 20.94 -12.37
N SER A 429 -11.39 22.26 -12.27
CA SER A 429 -11.03 23.02 -11.07
C SER A 429 -11.82 22.54 -9.84
N ASN A 430 -13.14 22.40 -9.97
CA ASN A 430 -14.09 22.00 -8.92
C ASN A 430 -13.94 20.55 -8.46
N SER A 431 -13.16 19.72 -9.15
CA SER A 431 -12.76 18.40 -8.66
C SER A 431 -11.97 18.46 -7.33
N LEU A 432 -11.38 19.62 -7.01
CA LEU A 432 -10.67 19.86 -5.76
C LEU A 432 -11.52 20.65 -4.75
N ALA A 433 -11.41 20.28 -3.47
CA ALA A 433 -11.97 21.05 -2.37
C ALA A 433 -11.38 22.48 -2.30
N LYS A 434 -12.14 23.45 -1.78
CA LYS A 434 -11.74 24.87 -1.66
C LYS A 434 -10.37 25.07 -0.99
N SER A 435 -10.09 24.29 0.05
CA SER A 435 -8.81 24.32 0.78
C SER A 435 -7.63 23.78 -0.06
N SER A 436 -7.87 22.73 -0.85
CA SER A 436 -6.88 22.18 -1.79
C SER A 436 -6.56 23.17 -2.90
N LYS A 437 -7.58 23.81 -3.49
CA LYS A 437 -7.39 24.88 -4.49
C LYS A 437 -6.50 26.00 -3.97
N SER A 438 -6.78 26.47 -2.75
CA SER A 438 -5.98 27.52 -2.10
C SER A 438 -4.55 27.08 -1.83
N SER A 439 -4.35 25.83 -1.39
CA SER A 439 -3.02 25.26 -1.14
C SER A 439 -2.20 25.08 -2.42
N TYR A 440 -2.85 24.67 -3.52
CA TYR A 440 -2.24 24.48 -4.83
C TYR A 440 -1.91 25.82 -5.50
N ALA A 441 -2.77 26.82 -5.31
CA ALA A 441 -2.57 28.17 -5.81
C ALA A 441 -1.33 28.86 -5.20
N ALA A 442 -0.87 28.45 -4.01
CA ALA A 442 0.40 28.89 -3.46
C ALA A 442 1.60 28.34 -4.25
N GLY A 443 1.49 27.10 -4.75
CA GLY A 443 2.48 26.50 -5.65
C GLY A 443 2.58 27.23 -6.98
N LEU A 444 1.42 27.48 -7.58
CA LEU A 444 1.33 28.23 -8.83
C LEU A 444 1.92 29.64 -8.69
N LEU A 445 1.59 30.36 -7.60
CA LEU A 445 2.15 31.67 -7.32
C LEU A 445 3.68 31.64 -7.24
N ARG A 446 4.25 30.68 -6.50
CA ARG A 446 5.70 30.57 -6.34
C ARG A 446 6.40 30.21 -7.65
N PHE A 447 5.80 29.35 -8.46
CA PHE A 447 6.31 29.05 -9.80
C PHE A 447 6.32 30.30 -10.67
N THR A 448 5.23 31.08 -10.67
CA THR A 448 5.20 32.33 -11.44
C THR A 448 6.19 33.37 -10.94
N GLN A 449 6.40 33.48 -9.62
CA GLN A 449 7.41 34.36 -9.03
C GLN A 449 8.83 33.92 -9.42
N TYR A 450 9.11 32.62 -9.40
CA TYR A 450 10.37 32.07 -9.90
C TYR A 450 10.59 32.42 -11.37
N CYS A 451 9.57 32.24 -12.21
CA CYS A 451 9.65 32.57 -13.62
C CYS A 451 9.80 34.08 -13.87
N ASP A 452 9.11 34.93 -13.10
CA ASP A 452 9.25 36.39 -13.18
C ASP A 452 10.67 36.83 -12.77
N ARG A 453 11.21 36.30 -11.66
CA ARG A 453 12.56 36.61 -11.18
C ARG A 453 13.67 36.20 -12.16
N ASN A 454 13.47 35.12 -12.90
CA ASN A 454 14.43 34.59 -13.87
C ASN A 454 14.10 34.99 -15.32
N SER A 455 13.17 35.94 -15.52
CA SER A 455 12.79 36.44 -16.84
C SER A 455 12.34 35.35 -17.82
N ILE A 456 11.73 34.27 -17.33
CA ILE A 456 11.20 33.18 -18.16
C ILE A 456 9.93 33.68 -18.88
N PRO A 457 9.91 33.73 -20.22
CA PRO A 457 8.75 34.17 -21.00
C PRO A 457 7.49 33.37 -20.70
N GLU A 458 6.31 34.01 -20.74
CA GLU A 458 5.05 33.34 -20.43
C GLU A 458 4.71 32.18 -21.38
N SER A 459 5.21 32.19 -22.62
CA SER A 459 5.09 31.10 -23.59
C SER A 459 5.81 29.81 -23.15
N MET A 460 6.87 29.91 -22.35
CA MET A 460 7.64 28.76 -21.85
C MET A 460 7.11 28.22 -20.52
N ARG A 461 6.14 28.90 -19.89
CA ARG A 461 5.58 28.49 -18.59
C ARG A 461 4.54 27.38 -18.70
N MET A 462 4.03 27.11 -19.90
CA MET A 462 3.08 26.03 -20.18
C MET A 462 3.14 25.61 -21.67
N PRO A 463 3.33 24.32 -21.98
CA PRO A 463 3.71 23.25 -21.05
C PRO A 463 5.08 23.52 -20.43
N ALA A 464 5.19 23.45 -19.10
CA ALA A 464 6.46 23.64 -18.41
C ALA A 464 7.38 22.44 -18.66
N GLU A 465 8.51 22.65 -19.33
CA GLU A 465 9.51 21.64 -19.65
C GLU A 465 10.08 20.96 -18.37
N PRO A 466 10.46 19.65 -18.43
CA PRO A 466 11.10 18.97 -17.31
C PRO A 466 12.24 19.76 -16.64
N PHE A 467 13.13 20.37 -17.41
CA PHE A 467 14.29 21.06 -16.85
C PHE A 467 13.90 22.36 -16.13
N LEU A 468 12.93 23.13 -16.65
CA LEU A 468 12.37 24.29 -15.96
C LEU A 468 11.75 23.90 -14.60
N LEU A 469 11.02 22.79 -14.56
CA LEU A 469 10.48 22.26 -13.30
C LEU A 469 11.60 21.84 -12.33
N CYS A 470 12.69 21.25 -12.85
CA CYS A 470 13.87 20.91 -12.07
C CYS A 470 14.52 22.15 -11.47
N CYS A 471 14.76 23.21 -12.25
CA CYS A 471 15.36 24.45 -11.76
C CYS A 471 14.49 25.12 -10.69
N PHE A 472 13.17 25.19 -10.91
CA PHE A 472 12.23 25.72 -9.91
C PHE A 472 12.29 24.94 -8.58
N LEU A 473 12.33 23.60 -8.64
CA LEU A 473 12.41 22.78 -7.44
C LEU A 473 13.80 22.88 -6.78
N ALA A 474 14.87 22.97 -7.57
CA ALA A 474 16.23 23.12 -7.07
C ALA A 474 16.41 24.44 -6.30
N ASP A 475 15.80 25.53 -6.77
CA ASP A 475 15.76 26.83 -6.08
C ASP A 475 15.08 26.77 -4.70
N SER A 476 14.28 25.73 -4.44
CA SER A 476 13.64 25.52 -3.13
C SER A 476 14.49 24.73 -2.13
N ILE A 477 15.58 24.10 -2.57
CA ILE A 477 16.51 23.32 -1.72
C ILE A 477 17.08 24.25 -0.64
N GLY A 478 17.17 23.76 0.60
CA GLY A 478 17.68 24.55 1.72
C GLY A 478 16.73 25.65 2.23
N SER A 479 15.58 25.86 1.59
CA SER A 479 14.58 26.85 2.03
C SER A 479 13.23 26.24 2.41
N HIS A 480 12.87 25.09 1.84
CA HIS A 480 11.57 24.45 2.06
C HIS A 480 11.70 22.91 2.08
N GLY A 481 10.83 22.25 2.86
CA GLY A 481 10.81 20.79 2.93
C GLY A 481 10.13 20.11 1.74
N LEU A 482 10.44 18.83 1.53
CA LEU A 482 9.92 17.98 0.44
C LEU A 482 8.39 18.08 0.27
N LYS A 483 7.65 18.09 1.37
CA LYS A 483 6.18 18.12 1.33
C LYS A 483 5.65 19.40 0.69
N SER A 484 6.31 20.54 0.93
CA SER A 484 5.96 21.82 0.31
C SER A 484 6.29 21.81 -1.17
N ALA A 485 7.49 21.35 -1.54
CA ALA A 485 7.92 21.23 -2.94
C ALA A 485 6.96 20.34 -3.77
N LYS A 486 6.58 19.17 -3.24
CA LYS A 486 5.57 18.30 -3.85
C LYS A 486 4.21 18.98 -4.00
N ASN A 487 3.76 19.71 -2.97
CA ASN A 487 2.49 20.43 -3.03
C ASN A 487 2.53 21.57 -4.07
N TRP A 488 3.68 22.23 -4.25
CA TRP A 488 3.82 23.24 -5.28
C TRP A 488 3.76 22.62 -6.67
N LEU A 489 4.50 21.53 -6.88
CA LEU A 489 4.47 20.78 -8.14
C LEU A 489 3.05 20.30 -8.48
N ASN A 490 2.28 19.84 -7.50
CA ASN A 490 0.88 19.47 -7.69
C ASN A 490 -0.01 20.66 -8.07
N GLY A 491 0.28 21.86 -7.56
CA GLY A 491 -0.42 23.08 -7.95
C GLY A 491 -0.14 23.47 -9.41
N ILE A 492 1.11 23.35 -9.85
CA ILE A 492 1.51 23.54 -11.25
C ILE A 492 0.83 22.48 -12.13
N ALA A 493 0.82 21.21 -11.71
CA ALA A 493 0.14 20.12 -12.43
C ALA A 493 -1.35 20.40 -12.60
N HIS A 494 -2.02 20.83 -11.53
CA HIS A 494 -3.44 21.17 -11.57
C HIS A 494 -3.72 22.33 -12.55
N TRP A 495 -2.87 23.35 -12.55
CA TRP A 495 -2.96 24.44 -13.53
C TRP A 495 -2.78 23.97 -14.98
N HIS A 496 -1.88 23.01 -15.23
CA HIS A 496 -1.73 22.39 -16.55
C HIS A 496 -2.98 21.59 -16.94
N HIS A 497 -3.56 20.80 -16.03
CA HIS A 497 -4.77 20.04 -16.31
C HIS A 497 -6.00 20.93 -16.58
N VAL A 498 -6.16 22.03 -15.83
CA VAL A 498 -7.25 23.01 -16.07
C VAL A 498 -7.13 23.67 -17.46
N ASN A 499 -5.91 23.76 -18.00
CA ASN A 499 -5.64 24.31 -19.33
C ASN A 499 -5.38 23.23 -20.38
N VAL A 500 -5.63 21.95 -20.05
CA VAL A 500 -5.46 20.79 -20.94
C VAL A 500 -4.07 20.75 -21.61
N ALA A 501 -3.05 21.14 -20.84
CA ALA A 501 -1.65 21.12 -21.27
C ALA A 501 -0.97 19.79 -20.92
N ILE A 502 0.04 19.42 -21.71
CA ILE A 502 0.91 18.28 -21.40
C ILE A 502 1.58 18.51 -20.05
N TRP A 503 1.63 17.47 -19.21
CA TRP A 503 2.25 17.55 -17.88
C TRP A 503 3.52 16.72 -17.79
N TYR A 504 4.65 17.40 -17.64
CA TYR A 504 5.98 16.77 -17.57
C TYR A 504 6.50 16.48 -16.17
N GLY A 505 5.78 16.82 -15.10
CA GLY A 505 6.26 16.59 -13.73
C GLY A 505 6.41 15.12 -13.29
N LYS A 506 6.08 14.15 -14.17
CA LYS A 506 6.36 12.72 -13.97
C LYS A 506 7.75 12.29 -14.43
N ASP A 507 8.50 13.19 -15.08
CA ASP A 507 9.85 12.97 -15.57
C ASP A 507 10.80 12.48 -14.47
N LEU A 508 11.79 11.66 -14.85
CA LEU A 508 12.74 11.09 -13.89
C LEU A 508 13.61 12.17 -13.23
N SER A 509 13.98 13.20 -13.98
CA SER A 509 14.82 14.31 -13.50
C SER A 509 14.09 15.09 -12.39
N VAL A 510 12.80 15.39 -12.59
CA VAL A 510 11.96 16.05 -11.57
C VAL A 510 11.88 15.21 -10.29
N LYS A 511 11.74 13.88 -10.42
CA LYS A 511 11.76 12.97 -9.27
C LYS A 511 13.11 12.94 -8.56
N ARG A 512 14.23 13.01 -9.30
CA ARG A 512 15.58 13.07 -8.73
C ARG A 512 15.80 14.37 -7.96
N VAL A 513 15.35 15.51 -8.47
CA VAL A 513 15.43 16.79 -7.74
C VAL A 513 14.59 16.76 -6.46
N LEU A 514 13.38 16.19 -6.50
CA LEU A 514 12.60 16.00 -5.27
C LEU A 514 13.32 15.11 -4.23
N ARG A 515 14.09 14.09 -4.65
CA ARG A 515 14.93 13.32 -3.72
C ARG A 515 16.08 14.16 -3.15
N ALA A 516 16.65 15.06 -3.94
CA ALA A 516 17.67 15.98 -3.46
C ALA A 516 17.12 16.95 -2.40
N VAL A 517 15.91 17.50 -2.61
CA VAL A 517 15.19 18.30 -1.61
C VAL A 517 14.97 17.52 -0.31
N ASP A 518 14.69 16.22 -0.39
CA ASP A 518 14.48 15.36 0.78
C ASP A 518 15.78 15.11 1.55
N LYS A 519 16.91 14.89 0.83
CA LYS A 519 18.22 14.60 1.41
C LYS A 519 18.75 15.74 2.27
N ASP A 520 18.42 16.99 1.96
CA ASP A 520 18.85 18.15 2.75
C ASP A 520 18.32 18.09 4.20
N GLY A 521 17.15 17.47 4.44
CA GLY A 521 16.66 17.15 5.79
C GLY A 521 16.38 18.33 6.73
N LYS A 522 16.68 19.58 6.34
CA LYS A 522 16.62 20.78 7.20
C LYS A 522 15.22 21.17 7.68
N PHE A 523 14.18 20.83 6.93
CA PHE A 523 12.79 21.25 7.20
C PHE A 523 11.86 20.08 7.55
N ILE A 524 12.38 19.08 8.28
CA ILE A 524 11.56 18.01 8.83
C ILE A 524 10.88 18.53 10.10
N ARG A 525 9.54 18.64 10.07
CA ARG A 525 8.78 18.98 11.28
C ARG A 525 8.76 17.76 12.21
N PRO A 526 8.97 17.94 13.52
CA PRO A 526 8.83 16.85 14.46
C PRO A 526 7.41 16.27 14.39
N PRO A 527 7.24 14.97 14.65
CA PRO A 527 5.93 14.39 14.84
C PRO A 527 5.12 15.16 15.88
N ARG A 528 3.82 15.35 15.61
CA ARG A 528 2.92 15.96 16.58
C ARG A 528 2.65 14.96 17.70
N GLY A 529 2.80 15.41 18.95
CA GLY A 529 2.46 14.60 20.12
C GLY A 529 0.97 14.29 20.23
N PRO A 530 0.61 13.17 20.91
CA PRO A 530 -0.78 12.88 21.29
C PRO A 530 -1.27 13.87 22.36
N VAL A 531 -2.57 14.20 22.34
CA VAL A 531 -3.25 14.65 23.56
C VAL A 531 -3.25 13.44 24.51
N SER A 532 -2.70 13.57 25.70
CA SER A 532 -2.70 12.49 26.71
C SER A 532 -3.87 12.64 27.69
N ILE A 533 -4.02 11.70 28.62
CA ILE A 533 -5.03 11.81 29.68
C ILE A 533 -4.73 12.98 30.61
N GLU A 534 -3.45 13.29 30.86
CA GLU A 534 -3.03 14.45 31.65
C GLU A 534 -3.49 15.76 30.98
N HIS A 535 -3.41 15.83 29.65
CA HIS A 535 -3.98 16.94 28.90
C HIS A 535 -5.50 17.01 29.08
N MET A 536 -6.21 15.89 29.01
CA MET A 536 -7.67 15.87 29.18
C MET A 536 -8.10 16.29 30.59
N ARG A 537 -7.41 15.82 31.63
CA ARG A 537 -7.61 16.26 33.02
C ARG A 537 -7.35 17.74 33.18
N CYS A 538 -6.22 18.23 32.66
CA CYS A 538 -5.89 19.65 32.69
C CYS A 538 -6.96 20.52 32.02
N ILE A 539 -7.52 20.09 30.88
CA ILE A 539 -8.67 20.78 30.28
C ILE A 539 -9.87 20.77 31.22
N ARG A 540 -10.24 19.63 31.81
CA ARG A 540 -11.37 19.51 32.73
C ARG A 540 -11.20 20.43 33.94
N ASP A 541 -10.06 20.39 34.61
CA ASP A 541 -9.84 21.10 35.88
C ASP A 541 -9.86 22.62 35.72
N ASN A 542 -9.55 23.14 34.53
CA ASN A 542 -9.44 24.57 34.26
C ASN A 542 -10.68 25.14 33.53
N LEU A 543 -11.79 24.40 33.52
CA LEU A 543 -12.94 24.71 32.67
C LEU A 543 -14.25 24.57 33.47
N ASP A 544 -14.90 25.69 33.73
CA ASP A 544 -16.17 25.74 34.46
C ASP A 544 -17.31 25.20 33.60
N LEU A 545 -17.83 24.03 33.98
CA LEU A 545 -18.90 23.32 33.26
C LEU A 545 -20.28 23.91 33.43
N THR A 546 -20.46 24.81 34.39
CA THR A 546 -21.72 25.52 34.56
C THR A 546 -21.86 26.65 33.54
N THR A 547 -20.74 27.13 32.99
CA THR A 547 -20.75 28.16 31.94
C THR A 547 -21.08 27.58 30.56
N PRO A 548 -21.86 28.30 29.73
CA PRO A 548 -22.13 27.92 28.34
C PRO A 548 -20.87 27.54 27.54
N LYS A 549 -19.83 28.38 27.62
CA LYS A 549 -18.58 28.18 26.89
C LYS A 549 -17.78 26.99 27.42
N GLY A 550 -17.66 26.85 28.74
CA GLY A 550 -16.89 25.77 29.35
C GLY A 550 -17.51 24.39 29.08
N ALA A 551 -18.83 24.28 29.21
CA ALA A 551 -19.56 23.05 28.85
C ALA A 551 -19.33 22.64 27.39
N ALA A 552 -19.43 23.57 26.46
CA ALA A 552 -19.24 23.32 25.03
C ALA A 552 -17.79 22.92 24.68
N TYR A 553 -16.81 23.62 25.24
CA TYR A 553 -15.39 23.32 24.99
C TYR A 553 -14.98 21.98 25.58
N TRP A 554 -15.56 21.60 26.73
CA TRP A 554 -15.34 20.29 27.32
C TRP A 554 -15.92 19.18 26.45
N ALA A 555 -17.19 19.30 26.05
CA ALA A 555 -17.85 18.34 25.17
C ALA A 555 -17.13 18.18 23.83
N LEU A 556 -16.66 19.28 23.23
CA LEU A 556 -15.86 19.27 22.01
C LEU A 556 -14.52 18.53 22.19
N SER A 557 -13.84 18.75 23.31
CA SER A 557 -12.57 18.08 23.63
C SER A 557 -12.76 16.57 23.77
N CYS A 558 -13.77 16.16 24.54
CA CYS A 558 -14.15 14.74 24.70
C CYS A 558 -14.56 14.11 23.38
N ALA A 559 -15.38 14.78 22.56
CA ALA A 559 -15.81 14.29 21.27
C ALA A 559 -14.63 14.10 20.29
N ALA A 560 -13.68 15.04 20.28
CA ALA A 560 -12.50 14.95 19.44
C ALA A 560 -11.55 13.81 19.88
N PHE A 561 -11.35 13.66 21.20
CA PHE A 561 -10.49 12.64 21.79
C PHE A 561 -11.11 11.24 21.63
N TRP A 562 -12.23 10.97 22.28
CA TRP A 562 -12.86 9.65 22.33
C TRP A 562 -13.41 9.20 20.97
N GLY A 563 -13.90 10.14 20.16
CA GLY A 563 -14.35 9.86 18.80
C GLY A 563 -13.23 9.71 17.76
N CYS A 564 -11.95 9.90 18.16
CA CYS A 564 -10.79 9.95 17.26
C CYS A 564 -11.02 10.86 16.03
N ARG A 565 -11.71 11.99 16.22
CA ARG A 565 -12.14 12.86 15.12
C ARG A 565 -11.11 13.92 14.79
N ARG A 566 -11.06 14.34 13.52
CA ARG A 566 -10.29 15.54 13.20
C ARG A 566 -11.05 16.72 13.79
N LEU A 567 -10.36 17.62 14.47
CA LEU A 567 -11.01 18.77 15.08
C LEU A 567 -11.82 19.60 14.07
N GLY A 568 -11.35 19.70 12.82
CA GLY A 568 -12.06 20.40 11.74
C GLY A 568 -13.34 19.72 11.24
N GLU A 569 -13.66 18.49 11.68
CA GLU A 569 -14.95 17.83 11.44
C GLU A 569 -15.99 18.22 12.52
N LEU A 570 -15.54 18.84 13.63
CA LEU A 570 -16.36 19.20 14.80
C LEU A 570 -16.41 20.72 15.07
N THR A 571 -15.63 21.51 14.35
CA THR A 571 -15.51 22.98 14.51
C THR A 571 -15.78 23.70 13.21
N ILE A 572 -16.22 24.96 13.29
CA ILE A 572 -16.50 25.79 12.11
C ILE A 572 -15.24 26.56 11.66
N LEU A 573 -15.17 26.88 10.37
CA LEU A 573 -14.04 27.62 9.78
C LEU A 573 -13.92 29.05 10.33
N SER A 574 -15.05 29.73 10.51
CA SER A 574 -15.18 31.07 11.09
C SER A 574 -16.62 31.28 11.55
N ASN A 575 -16.88 32.29 12.38
CA ASN A 575 -18.20 32.54 12.97
C ASN A 575 -19.35 32.60 11.93
N ASN A 576 -19.08 33.07 10.71
CA ASN A 576 -20.09 33.25 9.66
C ASN A 576 -19.98 32.24 8.51
N ALA A 577 -19.22 31.15 8.70
CA ALA A 577 -18.94 30.17 7.65
C ALA A 577 -19.58 28.80 7.91
N PHE A 578 -20.70 28.78 8.65
CA PHE A 578 -21.46 27.56 8.85
C PHE A 578 -22.12 27.09 7.55
N ASP A 579 -21.94 25.82 7.23
CA ASP A 579 -22.55 25.16 6.07
C ASP A 579 -23.20 23.85 6.54
N PRO A 580 -24.55 23.71 6.53
CA PRO A 580 -25.23 22.52 7.04
C PRO A 580 -24.94 21.24 6.24
N THR A 581 -24.39 21.36 5.03
CA THR A 581 -23.95 20.20 4.22
C THR A 581 -22.56 19.69 4.60
N HIS A 582 -21.81 20.49 5.37
CA HIS A 582 -20.45 20.19 5.80
C HIS A 582 -20.31 20.09 7.32
N ASP A 583 -20.96 20.98 8.05
CA ASP A 583 -20.82 21.18 9.48
C ASP A 583 -21.97 20.56 10.25
N VAL A 584 -21.65 19.85 11.33
CA VAL A 584 -22.66 19.20 12.17
C VAL A 584 -23.46 20.23 12.97
N SER A 585 -24.79 20.13 12.90
CA SER A 585 -25.74 21.01 13.59
C SER A 585 -26.42 20.34 14.77
N ARG A 586 -27.27 21.09 15.49
CA ARG A 586 -28.13 20.58 16.56
C ARG A 586 -29.27 19.69 16.05
N SER A 587 -29.63 19.80 14.77
CA SER A 587 -30.56 18.88 14.11
C SER A 587 -29.93 17.56 13.65
N ALA A 588 -28.63 17.34 13.91
CA ALA A 588 -27.96 16.10 13.56
C ALA A 588 -28.63 14.89 14.20
N ARG A 589 -28.93 13.87 13.38
CA ARG A 589 -29.52 12.62 13.85
C ARG A 589 -28.66 12.02 14.95
N THR A 590 -29.24 11.94 16.14
CA THR A 590 -28.59 11.44 17.36
C THR A 590 -29.37 10.25 17.88
N THR A 591 -28.71 9.11 18.05
CA THR A 591 -29.28 7.89 18.60
C THR A 591 -28.58 7.52 19.90
N ARG A 592 -29.35 7.07 20.89
CA ARG A 592 -28.83 6.56 22.17
C ARG A 592 -29.09 5.07 22.28
N SER A 593 -28.13 4.33 22.81
CA SER A 593 -28.23 2.90 23.06
C SER A 593 -27.46 2.52 24.33
N SER A 594 -27.67 1.31 24.82
CA SER A 594 -26.87 0.71 25.89
C SER A 594 -26.23 -0.58 25.37
N THR A 595 -24.96 -0.83 25.71
CA THR A 595 -24.24 -2.04 25.32
C THR A 595 -23.35 -2.46 26.48
N ALA A 596 -23.52 -3.70 26.96
CA ALA A 596 -22.80 -4.23 28.12
C ALA A 596 -22.81 -3.28 29.33
N GLY A 597 -23.97 -2.69 29.63
CA GLY A 597 -24.15 -1.74 30.75
C GLY A 597 -23.61 -0.32 30.50
N ARG A 598 -22.97 -0.05 29.35
CA ARG A 598 -22.45 1.27 28.99
C ARG A 598 -23.42 2.03 28.10
N SER A 599 -23.68 3.30 28.44
CA SER A 599 -24.44 4.21 27.57
C SER A 599 -23.60 4.62 26.35
N VAL A 600 -24.23 4.68 25.18
CA VAL A 600 -23.62 5.05 23.90
C VAL A 600 -24.46 6.11 23.21
N ILE A 601 -23.82 7.19 22.77
CA ILE A 601 -24.40 8.23 21.92
C ILE A 601 -23.75 8.13 20.53
N THR A 602 -24.57 8.03 19.49
CA THR A 602 -24.11 8.10 18.10
C THR A 602 -24.71 9.32 17.41
N ILE A 603 -23.86 10.20 16.87
CA ILE A 603 -24.25 11.45 16.22
C ILE A 603 -23.80 11.39 14.76
N HIS A 604 -24.70 11.66 13.83
CA HIS A 604 -24.35 11.72 12.41
C HIS A 604 -23.58 13.01 12.08
N LEU A 605 -22.44 12.86 11.39
CA LEU A 605 -21.66 13.95 10.83
C LEU A 605 -21.98 14.05 9.33
N PRO A 606 -22.41 15.22 8.82
CA PRO A 606 -22.79 15.37 7.41
C PRO A 606 -21.59 15.26 6.46
N TRP A 607 -20.40 15.60 6.94
CA TRP A 607 -19.17 15.48 6.17
C TRP A 607 -18.02 14.92 7.00
N THR A 608 -17.17 14.12 6.37
CA THR A 608 -15.84 13.81 6.91
C THR A 608 -14.79 13.91 5.81
N LYS A 609 -13.52 14.09 6.20
CA LYS A 609 -12.43 14.20 5.22
C LYS A 609 -12.26 12.94 4.36
N THR A 610 -12.63 11.77 4.87
CA THR A 610 -12.41 10.49 4.17
C THR A 610 -13.60 10.08 3.32
N THR A 611 -14.83 10.40 3.75
CA THR A 611 -16.07 9.98 3.07
C THR A 611 -16.77 11.11 2.32
N GLY A 612 -16.30 12.36 2.47
CA GLY A 612 -16.96 13.52 1.88
C GLY A 612 -18.38 13.68 2.40
N SER A 613 -19.32 14.00 1.49
CA SER A 613 -20.74 14.18 1.79
C SER A 613 -21.50 12.89 2.11
N ALA A 614 -20.87 11.72 2.01
CA ALA A 614 -21.45 10.50 2.59
C ALA A 614 -21.43 10.54 4.14
N GLY A 615 -20.67 11.47 4.72
CA GLY A 615 -20.68 11.72 6.15
C GLY A 615 -20.08 10.59 6.98
N GLY A 616 -20.34 10.62 8.27
CA GLY A 616 -19.86 9.59 9.20
C GLY A 616 -20.63 9.61 10.50
N SER A 617 -20.13 8.89 11.49
CA SER A 617 -20.74 8.83 12.82
C SER A 617 -19.72 9.16 13.89
N LEU A 618 -20.02 10.09 14.77
CA LEU A 618 -19.34 10.29 16.04
C LEU A 618 -19.97 9.37 17.08
N ILE A 619 -19.20 8.42 17.61
CA ILE A 619 -19.67 7.46 18.61
C ILE A 619 -18.98 7.79 19.93
N LEU A 620 -19.76 8.03 20.97
CA LEU A 620 -19.31 8.33 22.32
C LEU A 620 -19.84 7.25 23.26
N THR A 621 -18.93 6.53 23.93
CA THR A 621 -19.27 5.48 24.89
C THR A 621 -18.94 5.97 26.30
N SER A 622 -19.82 5.71 27.27
CA SER A 622 -19.58 6.10 28.67
C SER A 622 -18.35 5.40 29.22
N THR A 623 -17.44 6.17 29.81
CA THR A 623 -16.30 5.65 30.58
C THR A 623 -16.63 5.49 32.07
N ASP A 624 -17.72 6.12 32.51
CA ASP A 624 -18.19 6.17 33.91
C ASP A 624 -17.21 6.86 34.89
N ASP A 625 -16.23 7.60 34.38
CA ASP A 625 -15.29 8.43 35.14
C ASP A 625 -15.57 9.94 34.98
N ASP A 626 -14.67 10.79 35.49
CA ASP A 626 -14.69 12.25 35.38
C ASP A 626 -14.40 12.77 33.97
N LEU A 627 -13.80 11.94 33.11
CA LEU A 627 -13.48 12.24 31.70
C LEU A 627 -14.55 11.73 30.72
N CYS A 628 -15.72 11.32 31.25
CA CYS A 628 -16.75 10.66 30.48
C CYS A 628 -17.31 11.51 29.32
N PRO A 629 -17.20 11.03 28.06
CA PRO A 629 -17.66 11.80 26.90
C PRO A 629 -19.18 11.91 26.83
N VAL A 630 -19.92 10.90 27.30
CA VAL A 630 -21.38 10.91 27.34
C VAL A 630 -21.86 11.99 28.32
N ARG A 631 -21.29 12.01 29.54
CA ARG A 631 -21.61 13.02 30.56
C ARG A 631 -21.22 14.43 30.10
N ALA A 632 -20.07 14.58 29.45
CA ALA A 632 -19.64 15.86 28.88
C ALA A 632 -20.62 16.37 27.81
N PHE A 633 -21.05 15.49 26.91
CA PHE A 633 -22.03 15.83 25.87
C PHE A 633 -23.39 16.19 26.46
N ASP A 634 -23.89 15.42 27.42
CA ASP A 634 -25.18 15.66 28.06
C ASP A 634 -25.18 16.97 28.85
N ASN A 635 -24.10 17.28 29.57
CA ASN A 635 -23.94 18.57 30.24
C ASN A 635 -23.99 19.74 29.24
N HIS A 636 -23.29 19.61 28.10
CA HIS A 636 -23.35 20.62 27.05
C HIS A 636 -24.77 20.80 26.49
N MET A 637 -25.51 19.72 26.25
CA MET A 637 -26.91 19.81 25.80
C MET A 637 -27.81 20.49 26.83
N ALA A 638 -27.60 20.24 28.12
CA ALA A 638 -28.38 20.81 29.22
C ALA A 638 -28.09 22.29 29.46
N VAL A 639 -26.81 22.67 29.55
CA VAL A 639 -26.40 24.07 29.78
C VAL A 639 -26.71 24.92 28.56
N ASN A 640 -26.36 24.44 27.36
CA ASN A 640 -26.64 25.10 26.09
C ASN A 640 -27.93 24.56 25.46
N HIS A 641 -29.04 24.64 26.20
CA HIS A 641 -30.36 24.17 25.76
C HIS A 641 -31.06 25.17 24.82
N SER A 642 -32.09 24.68 24.12
CA SER A 642 -32.96 25.45 23.21
C SER A 642 -32.30 26.21 22.04
N PRO A 643 -31.33 25.63 21.30
CA PRO A 643 -30.84 26.23 20.06
C PRO A 643 -31.84 26.05 18.90
N ASN A 644 -31.65 26.83 17.84
CA ASN A 644 -32.31 26.55 16.57
C ASN A 644 -31.67 25.33 15.87
N GLU A 645 -32.39 24.72 14.92
CA GLU A 645 -31.95 23.50 14.22
C GLU A 645 -30.63 23.67 13.46
N CYS A 646 -30.42 24.85 12.88
CA CYS A 646 -29.22 25.20 12.11
C CYS A 646 -28.02 25.63 12.99
N THR A 647 -28.16 25.58 14.32
CA THR A 647 -27.07 25.96 15.22
C THR A 647 -25.99 24.86 15.17
N PRO A 648 -24.69 25.20 15.11
CA PRO A 648 -23.62 24.22 15.17
C PRO A 648 -23.67 23.37 16.46
N LEU A 649 -23.37 22.07 16.37
CA LEU A 649 -23.56 21.11 17.47
C LEU A 649 -22.91 21.54 18.79
N PHE A 650 -21.68 22.04 18.72
CA PHE A 650 -20.90 22.51 19.86
C PHE A 650 -20.98 24.02 20.09
N ALA A 651 -21.92 24.73 19.45
CA ALA A 651 -22.13 26.16 19.72
C ALA A 651 -22.61 26.37 21.17
N TYR A 652 -22.15 27.46 21.77
CA TYR A 652 -22.57 27.88 23.10
C TYR A 652 -23.34 29.18 23.06
N ARG A 653 -24.21 29.37 24.05
CA ARG A 653 -25.03 30.57 24.19
C ARG A 653 -24.19 31.76 24.66
N SER A 654 -24.50 32.91 24.13
CA SER A 654 -24.02 34.24 24.52
C SER A 654 -25.21 35.20 24.53
N ASP A 655 -25.05 36.39 25.12
CA ASP A 655 -26.10 37.41 25.20
C ASP A 655 -26.63 37.79 23.82
N ASN A 656 -25.76 37.77 22.81
CA ASN A 656 -26.06 38.15 21.43
C ASN A 656 -26.32 36.96 20.48
N GLY A 657 -26.60 35.77 21.02
CA GLY A 657 -26.95 34.58 20.23
C GLY A 657 -26.00 33.39 20.42
N TRP A 658 -25.79 32.61 19.35
CA TRP A 658 -25.04 31.35 19.40
C TRP A 658 -23.65 31.50 18.81
N ILE A 659 -22.62 31.18 19.60
CA ILE A 659 -21.22 31.27 19.18
C ILE A 659 -20.69 29.87 18.87
N PRO A 660 -20.29 29.57 17.62
CA PRO A 660 -19.68 28.29 17.29
C PRO A 660 -18.21 28.23 17.74
N PRO A 661 -17.71 27.05 18.15
CA PRO A 661 -16.28 26.86 18.34
C PRO A 661 -15.56 26.93 17.00
N VAL A 662 -14.72 27.95 16.86
CA VAL A 662 -13.78 28.08 15.74
C VAL A 662 -12.46 27.44 16.16
N LYS A 663 -11.88 26.65 15.24
CA LYS A 663 -10.68 25.85 15.50
C LYS A 663 -9.49 26.64 16.06
N ALA A 664 -9.20 27.82 15.49
CA ALA A 664 -8.02 28.60 15.86
C ALA A 664 -8.13 29.20 17.27
N PRO A 665 -9.22 29.92 17.64
CA PRO A 665 -9.43 30.37 19.01
C PRO A 665 -9.45 29.24 20.04
N PHE A 666 -10.11 28.11 19.72
CA PHE A 666 -10.16 26.95 20.60
C PHE A 666 -8.75 26.38 20.89
N LEU A 667 -7.94 26.18 19.85
CA LEU A 667 -6.56 25.72 20.04
C LEU A 667 -5.68 26.75 20.75
N ALA A 668 -5.87 28.05 20.50
CA ALA A 668 -5.14 29.10 21.20
C ALA A 668 -5.44 29.08 22.70
N PHE A 669 -6.71 28.89 23.08
CA PHE A 669 -7.14 28.70 24.46
C PHE A 669 -6.46 27.48 25.10
N LEU A 670 -6.52 26.31 24.46
CA LEU A 670 -5.90 25.09 24.98
C LEU A 670 -4.38 25.21 25.12
N CYS A 671 -3.70 25.80 24.12
CA CYS A 671 -2.25 26.00 24.18
C CYS A 671 -1.85 26.98 25.29
N ALA A 672 -2.66 28.00 25.59
CA ALA A 672 -2.40 28.89 26.71
C ALA A 672 -2.47 28.12 28.05
N LEU A 673 -3.48 27.27 28.19
CA LEU A 673 -3.70 26.42 29.35
C LEU A 673 -2.59 25.37 29.52
N PHE A 674 -2.17 24.67 28.47
CA PHE A 674 -1.09 23.69 28.58
C PHE A 674 0.28 24.31 28.89
N ARG A 675 0.51 25.57 28.51
CA ARG A 675 1.74 26.27 28.87
C ARG A 675 1.86 26.53 30.37
N THR A 676 0.75 26.77 31.08
CA THR A 676 0.81 27.04 32.54
C THR A 676 1.24 25.82 33.33
N VAL A 677 0.80 24.63 32.91
CA VAL A 677 1.16 23.33 33.51
C VAL A 677 2.33 22.62 32.82
N LYS A 678 3.06 23.32 31.92
CA LYS A 678 4.23 22.79 31.18
C LYS A 678 3.96 21.49 30.40
N LEU A 679 2.73 21.32 29.91
CA LEU A 679 2.37 20.23 29.01
C LEU A 679 2.74 20.56 27.56
N ASP A 680 2.91 19.51 26.75
CA ASP A 680 3.24 19.64 25.33
C ASP A 680 2.19 20.45 24.56
N GLN A 681 2.66 21.22 23.57
CA GLN A 681 1.74 21.94 22.70
C GLN A 681 0.93 20.98 21.82
N VAL A 682 -0.38 21.15 21.85
CA VAL A 682 -1.29 20.36 21.04
C VAL A 682 -1.64 21.06 19.74
N PHE A 683 -1.94 20.26 18.72
CA PHE A 683 -2.55 20.73 17.49
C PHE A 683 -3.93 20.10 17.34
N GLY A 684 -4.78 20.63 16.47
CA GLY A 684 -6.08 20.00 16.21
C GLY A 684 -6.03 18.56 15.70
N HIS A 685 -4.85 18.05 15.32
CA HIS A 685 -4.64 16.64 14.99
C HIS A 685 -4.24 15.78 16.19
N SER A 686 -3.71 16.38 17.26
CA SER A 686 -3.22 15.72 18.45
C SER A 686 -4.35 15.00 19.21
N PHE A 687 -5.58 15.52 19.20
CA PHE A 687 -6.76 14.83 19.75
C PHE A 687 -6.99 13.45 19.10
N ARG A 688 -6.99 13.42 17.77
CA ARG A 688 -7.16 12.18 17.00
C ARG A 688 -6.05 11.17 17.27
N ILE A 689 -4.81 11.64 17.38
CA ILE A 689 -3.66 10.80 17.73
C ILE A 689 -3.83 10.28 19.17
N GLY A 690 -4.14 11.17 20.10
CA GLY A 690 -4.31 10.88 21.52
C GLY A 690 -5.37 9.82 21.78
N GLY A 691 -6.58 10.01 21.26
CA GLY A 691 -7.65 9.03 21.39
C GLY A 691 -7.30 7.67 20.79
N SER A 692 -6.58 7.64 19.66
CA SER A 692 -6.15 6.38 19.05
C SER A 692 -5.14 5.65 19.93
N VAL A 693 -4.11 6.38 20.41
CA VAL A 693 -3.10 5.81 21.30
C VAL A 693 -3.76 5.31 22.59
N PHE A 694 -4.65 6.11 23.18
CA PHE A 694 -5.37 5.72 24.39
C PHE A 694 -6.17 4.44 24.19
N LEU A 695 -7.05 4.39 23.17
CA LEU A 695 -7.89 3.21 22.92
C LEU A 695 -7.06 1.95 22.65
N LEU A 696 -5.96 2.05 21.89
CA LEU A 696 -5.04 0.94 21.67
C LEU A 696 -4.37 0.50 22.98
N CYS A 697 -3.89 1.45 23.78
CA CYS A 697 -3.37 1.20 25.11
C CYS A 697 -4.43 0.68 26.09
N SER A 698 -5.74 0.85 25.83
CA SER A 698 -6.84 0.24 26.59
C SER A 698 -7.23 -1.16 26.07
N GLY A 699 -6.62 -1.64 24.99
CA GLY A 699 -6.84 -2.99 24.48
C GLY A 699 -7.94 -3.08 23.43
N VAL A 700 -8.43 -1.94 22.95
CA VAL A 700 -9.38 -1.90 21.83
C VAL A 700 -8.66 -2.36 20.57
N GLU A 701 -9.28 -3.29 19.85
CA GLU A 701 -8.69 -3.85 18.64
C GLU A 701 -8.41 -2.75 17.59
N PRO A 702 -7.26 -2.83 16.89
CA PRO A 702 -6.87 -1.87 15.86
C PRO A 702 -7.96 -1.59 14.82
N GLU A 703 -8.70 -2.62 14.39
CA GLU A 703 -9.76 -2.49 13.39
C GLU A 703 -10.96 -1.67 13.91
N ILE A 704 -11.25 -1.76 15.21
CA ILE A 704 -12.30 -0.98 15.86
C ILE A 704 -11.87 0.48 15.98
N VAL A 705 -10.63 0.75 16.40
CA VAL A 705 -10.09 2.12 16.43
C VAL A 705 -10.08 2.74 15.02
N MET A 706 -9.74 1.94 14.00
CA MET A 706 -9.84 2.34 12.59
C MET A 706 -11.26 2.79 12.21
N LYS A 707 -12.29 2.02 12.61
CA LYS A 707 -13.69 2.40 12.38
C LYS A 707 -14.08 3.66 13.16
N ILE A 708 -13.68 3.77 14.42
CA ILE A 708 -13.97 4.93 15.28
C ILE A 708 -13.41 6.22 14.69
N GLY A 709 -12.19 6.24 14.13
CA GLY A 709 -11.68 7.45 13.49
C GLY A 709 -11.98 7.56 11.99
N GLY A 710 -12.64 6.58 11.37
CA GLY A 710 -12.96 6.62 9.94
C GLY A 710 -11.77 6.41 9.00
N TRP A 711 -10.84 5.53 9.38
CA TRP A 711 -9.76 5.04 8.52
C TRP A 711 -10.22 3.84 7.70
N SER A 712 -9.90 3.83 6.41
CA SER A 712 -10.16 2.71 5.49
C SER A 712 -8.89 2.01 5.00
N SER A 713 -7.71 2.49 5.39
CA SER A 713 -6.43 1.99 4.91
C SER A 713 -5.34 2.00 5.99
N THR A 714 -4.18 1.45 5.65
CA THR A 714 -2.97 1.39 6.50
C THR A 714 -2.41 2.77 6.88
N CYS A 715 -2.97 3.86 6.36
CA CYS A 715 -2.68 5.21 6.88
C CYS A 715 -3.10 5.41 8.35
N PHE A 716 -3.74 4.43 8.97
CA PHE A 716 -3.91 4.35 10.41
C PHE A 716 -2.58 4.16 11.17
N LEU A 717 -1.61 3.42 10.62
CA LEU A 717 -0.36 3.10 11.32
C LEU A 717 0.48 4.35 11.66
N ILE A 718 0.36 5.45 10.91
CA ILE A 718 1.05 6.71 11.24
C ILE A 718 0.52 7.40 12.50
N TYR A 719 -0.60 6.91 13.06
CA TYR A 719 -1.19 7.37 14.33
C TYR A 719 -0.77 6.51 15.52
N TRP A 720 -0.05 5.40 15.31
CA TRP A 720 0.60 4.63 16.37
C TRP A 720 1.81 5.40 16.87
N ARG A 721 1.54 6.42 17.69
CA ARG A 721 2.57 7.21 18.38
C ARG A 721 2.84 6.56 19.74
N LYS A 722 4.01 6.86 20.31
CA LYS A 722 4.47 6.26 21.58
C LYS A 722 4.52 4.73 21.49
N LEU A 723 5.23 4.20 20.49
CA LEU A 723 5.34 2.75 20.27
C LEU A 723 5.99 2.05 21.47
N GLU A 724 6.90 2.76 22.13
CA GLU A 724 7.53 2.37 23.39
C GLU A 724 6.52 2.13 24.53
N THR A 725 5.33 2.73 24.48
CA THR A 725 4.25 2.48 25.45
C THR A 725 3.24 1.47 24.90
N LEU A 726 2.91 1.58 23.62
CA LEU A 726 1.85 0.80 22.99
C LEU A 726 2.23 -0.67 22.84
N ILE A 727 3.45 -0.95 22.34
CA ILE A 727 3.90 -2.32 22.05
C ILE A 727 3.99 -3.16 23.32
N PRO A 728 4.64 -2.72 24.42
CA PRO A 728 4.71 -3.51 25.64
C PRO A 728 3.33 -3.84 26.22
N VAL A 729 2.41 -2.86 26.26
CA VAL A 729 1.04 -3.07 26.76
C VAL A 729 0.27 -4.07 25.91
N ALA A 730 0.42 -4.00 24.59
CA ALA A 730 -0.23 -4.95 23.68
C ALA A 730 0.32 -6.38 23.84
N LEU A 731 1.65 -6.53 23.99
CA LEU A 731 2.30 -7.82 24.21
C LEU A 731 1.95 -8.41 25.58
N ALA A 732 1.99 -7.61 26.64
CA ALA A 732 1.63 -8.04 28.00
C ALA A 732 0.21 -8.62 28.03
N ARG A 733 -0.79 -7.91 27.49
CA ARG A 733 -2.17 -8.42 27.42
C ARG A 733 -2.31 -9.70 26.59
N ALA A 734 -1.55 -9.80 25.50
CA ALA A 734 -1.58 -11.01 24.68
C ALA A 734 -1.05 -12.21 25.47
N TRP A 735 0.01 -12.01 26.26
CA TRP A 735 0.56 -13.02 27.16
C TRP A 735 -0.37 -13.33 28.32
N ASP A 736 -0.99 -12.33 28.97
CA ASP A 736 -1.97 -12.54 30.03
C ASP A 736 -3.17 -13.37 29.54
N LYS A 737 -3.66 -13.09 28.32
CA LYS A 737 -4.73 -13.87 27.70
C LYS A 737 -4.32 -15.31 27.44
N GLN A 738 -3.07 -15.54 27.01
CA GLN A 738 -2.54 -16.88 26.82
C GLN A 738 -2.35 -17.61 28.16
N LEU A 739 -1.89 -16.91 29.20
CA LEU A 739 -1.73 -17.43 30.55
C LEU A 739 -3.10 -17.83 31.12
N LYS A 740 -4.11 -16.96 31.05
CA LYS A 740 -5.48 -17.29 31.48
C LYS A 740 -6.02 -18.51 30.75
N ALA A 741 -5.86 -18.57 29.42
CA ALA A 741 -6.28 -19.74 28.64
C ALA A 741 -5.49 -21.02 28.98
N PHE A 742 -4.25 -20.90 29.46
CA PHE A 742 -3.49 -22.02 29.99
C PHE A 742 -4.00 -22.45 31.37
N CYS A 743 -4.20 -21.52 32.31
CA CYS A 743 -4.73 -21.81 33.65
C CYS A 743 -6.10 -22.51 33.56
N THR A 744 -7.03 -21.96 32.77
CA THR A 744 -8.35 -22.56 32.55
C THR A 744 -8.28 -23.97 31.96
N ARG A 745 -7.32 -24.27 31.07
CA ARG A 745 -7.18 -25.60 30.47
C ARG A 745 -6.59 -26.65 31.41
N ASN A 746 -5.83 -26.21 32.41
CA ASN A 746 -5.12 -27.10 33.33
C ASN A 746 -5.74 -27.13 34.73
N ASP A 747 -6.93 -26.53 34.90
CA ASP A 747 -7.63 -26.39 36.19
C ASP A 747 -6.75 -25.77 37.29
N ILE A 748 -5.83 -24.91 36.87
CA ILE A 748 -4.97 -24.15 37.79
C ILE A 748 -5.78 -22.94 38.22
N ALA A 749 -6.02 -22.83 39.53
CA ALA A 749 -6.68 -21.65 40.10
C ALA A 749 -5.94 -20.38 39.64
N ASP A 750 -6.66 -19.47 39.00
CA ASP A 750 -6.14 -18.17 38.58
C ASP A 750 -6.02 -17.31 39.86
N GLU A 751 -5.05 -17.60 40.72
CA GLU A 751 -4.73 -16.80 41.92
C GLU A 751 -4.03 -15.48 41.59
N VAL A 752 -4.13 -15.00 40.34
CA VAL A 752 -3.57 -13.72 39.88
C VAL A 752 -4.58 -12.56 40.05
N ASP A 753 -5.50 -12.68 41.02
CA ASP A 753 -6.25 -11.55 41.58
C ASP A 753 -5.64 -11.03 42.90
N ALA A 754 -4.52 -11.60 43.37
CA ALA A 754 -3.74 -11.05 44.48
C ALA A 754 -2.90 -9.83 44.00
N GLU A 755 -3.52 -8.66 44.08
CA GLU A 755 -2.87 -7.35 44.20
C GLU A 755 -1.75 -7.00 43.19
N ILE A 756 -2.11 -6.76 41.93
CA ILE A 756 -1.38 -5.76 41.14
C ILE A 756 -2.36 -4.68 40.70
N ASN A 757 -2.60 -3.73 41.61
CA ASN A 757 -3.26 -2.47 41.34
C ASN A 757 -2.46 -1.68 40.28
N PHE A 758 -2.79 -1.86 39.00
CA PHE A 758 -2.30 -1.00 37.91
C PHE A 758 -2.89 0.42 37.93
N THR A 759 -3.66 0.78 38.96
CA THR A 759 -4.31 2.08 39.16
C THR A 759 -3.45 3.12 39.90
N SER A 760 -2.25 2.79 40.36
CA SER A 760 -1.37 3.76 41.04
C SER A 760 -0.01 3.93 40.37
N LEU A 761 0.02 4.36 39.11
CA LEU A 761 1.17 5.08 38.57
C LEU A 761 0.89 6.59 38.66
N HIS A 762 0.97 7.09 39.90
CA HIS A 762 1.28 8.49 40.17
C HIS A 762 2.80 8.61 40.29
N VAL A 763 3.46 9.19 39.27
CA VAL A 763 4.56 10.16 39.40
C VAL A 763 4.51 11.07 38.17
#